data_AF-A0AAN6VBC8-F1
#
_entry.id   AF-A0AAN6VBC8-F1
#
_cell.length_a   1.000
_cell.length_b   1.000
_cell.length_c   1.000
_cell.angle_alpha   90.00
_cell.angle_beta   90.00
_cell.angle_gamma   90.00
#
_symmetry.space_group_name_H-M   'P 1'
#
loop_
_entity.id
_entity.type
_entity.pdbx_description
1 polymer ?
#
loop_
_entity_poly.entity_id
_entity_poly.type
_entity_poly.pdbx_seq_one_letter_code
_entity_poly.pdbx_strand_id
1 'polypeptide(L)'
;MPYITEVTVPDIFSKLLQERIICLNGAIDDTVSASVVSQLLWLESDNPEKPITMYINSPGGEVSSGLAIYDTMTYIKSPVSTVCVGGAASMAAVLLIGGEPGKRYALPHSSIMVHQPLGGTRGQAADILIYATQIQRVREQINKIVQSHINKSFGHEKYDMQAVNDMMERDKYLTADEAKEMGIVDEILHRREKGDEMPGVDGAMLSPSLLRGSVPRALASSRVLPLRNHLRFLSTTPRRYTEEKLNRGASQAMLYATGMNEEDMSKAQIGISSVWYEGNPFRESVKKAGLVPMRFNTIGVSDAISMGTTGMRYSLQSREIIADSIETVMQGQWYDANVSLPGCDKNMPGVLIAMGRVNRPSLMVYGGTIKPGCTMKGEPIDIVSAFQSYGQYLSGEINEEQRFDIIRNACPGGGACGGMYTANTMASAIETLGMTLPGSSSFPAEGPRKKAECESVGEAVKTLLRENIRPSDILTRQAFEDAMIVVGVLGGSTNAVLHLIAIADSVGIKLDIDDFQAVSDRTPLLADLKPSGKYVMEDLFNIGGTPALLKFLLKEGLISGSGITVTGKTLKENVADLPGFPDDQPIIRPVSNPIKPTGHIQILRGSLAPGGSVGKITGKEGLRFEGTAKVYDYEDAFIEALERGELKKGEKTVVVIRYEGPKGGPGMPEMLKPSSAIMGAGLGNDVALITDGRFSGGSHGFLIGHIVPEAMEGGPIGLVQDGDKIVIDAEKRVLDLEVPAEEMEKRRKAWKAPEARAPRGTLAKYARLVTDASHGCVTDKA
;
A
#
# COMPACT_ATOMS: atom_id res chain seq x y z
N MET A 1 5.72 9.72 34.89
CA MET A 1 7.14 9.39 35.22
C MET A 1 7.16 8.60 36.51
N PRO A 2 8.13 7.70 36.75
CA PRO A 2 8.97 6.89 35.84
C PRO A 2 8.35 5.46 35.73
N TYR A 3 8.85 4.45 34.99
CA TYR A 3 10.23 4.04 34.69
C TYR A 3 10.38 3.54 33.26
N ILE A 4 11.45 3.95 32.58
CA ILE A 4 12.07 3.20 31.48
C ILE A 4 13.44 2.76 31.99
N THR A 5 13.65 1.45 32.06
CA THR A 5 14.96 0.85 32.39
C THR A 5 15.28 -0.24 31.38
N GLU A 6 15.55 0.17 30.14
CA GLU A 6 16.45 -0.57 29.27
C GLU A 6 17.53 0.41 28.79
N VAL A 7 18.78 0.11 29.11
CA VAL A 7 19.94 0.87 28.65
C VAL A 7 20.19 0.47 27.20
N THR A 8 19.49 1.11 26.27
CA THR A 8 19.88 1.10 24.87
C THR A 8 21.27 1.73 24.75
N VAL A 9 22.13 1.14 23.91
CA VAL A 9 23.42 1.74 23.59
C VAL A 9 23.14 3.13 22.99
N PRO A 10 23.69 4.24 23.54
CA PRO A 10 23.38 5.56 23.03
C PRO A 10 23.73 5.63 21.56
N ASP A 11 22.76 6.01 20.73
CA ASP A 11 22.99 6.16 19.30
C ASP A 11 24.05 7.24 19.06
N ILE A 12 24.68 7.18 17.89
CA ILE A 12 25.82 8.05 17.59
C ILE A 12 25.42 9.54 17.55
N PHE A 13 24.19 9.88 17.19
CA PHE A 13 23.72 11.27 17.15
C PHE A 13 23.43 11.79 18.56
N SER A 14 22.87 10.98 19.47
CA SER A 14 22.75 11.33 20.88
C SER A 14 24.12 11.64 21.53
N LYS A 15 25.18 10.90 21.16
CA LYS A 15 26.56 11.20 21.62
C LYS A 15 27.12 12.47 21.01
N LEU A 16 26.92 12.69 19.71
CA LEU A 16 27.34 13.93 19.04
C LEU A 16 26.63 15.16 19.63
N LEU A 17 25.34 15.04 19.96
CA LEU A 17 24.56 16.11 20.58
C LEU A 17 25.07 16.46 21.98
N GLN A 18 25.52 15.48 22.78
CA GLN A 18 26.21 15.73 24.06
C GLN A 18 27.52 16.53 23.88
N GLU A 19 28.22 16.32 22.77
CA GLU A 19 29.39 17.13 22.36
C GLU A 19 29.02 18.45 21.66
N ARG A 20 27.72 18.84 21.68
CA ARG A 20 27.15 20.04 21.04
C ARG A 20 27.28 20.04 19.50
N ILE A 21 27.22 18.87 18.91
CA ILE A 21 27.30 18.65 17.47
C ILE A 21 25.92 18.27 16.91
N ILE A 22 25.40 19.07 15.98
CA ILE A 22 24.17 18.80 15.23
C ILE A 22 24.55 18.32 13.82
N CYS A 23 23.84 17.33 13.29
CA CYS A 23 24.03 16.81 11.93
C CYS A 23 22.78 17.02 11.08
N LEU A 24 22.79 18.02 10.20
CA LEU A 24 21.74 18.29 9.23
C LEU A 24 21.98 17.48 7.94
N ASN A 25 21.38 16.29 7.89
CA ASN A 25 21.53 15.34 6.79
C ASN A 25 20.20 15.12 6.06
N GLY A 26 20.21 15.15 4.72
CA GLY A 26 19.00 14.93 3.91
C GLY A 26 18.15 16.19 3.72
N ALA A 27 16.93 16.04 3.23
CA ALA A 27 16.07 17.17 2.88
C ALA A 27 15.61 17.94 4.13
N ILE A 28 15.42 19.26 3.99
CA ILE A 28 14.86 20.10 5.05
C ILE A 28 13.33 20.09 4.91
N ASP A 29 12.66 19.47 5.88
CA ASP A 29 11.20 19.48 6.04
C ASP A 29 10.83 19.92 7.46
N ASP A 30 9.53 19.99 7.76
CA ASP A 30 9.04 20.37 9.10
C ASP A 30 9.49 19.43 10.22
N THR A 31 9.72 18.14 9.94
CA THR A 31 10.17 17.17 10.94
C THR A 31 11.65 17.39 11.27
N VAL A 32 12.49 17.56 10.24
CA VAL A 32 13.91 17.89 10.39
C VAL A 32 14.08 19.26 11.06
N SER A 33 13.27 20.25 10.67
CA SER A 33 13.28 21.57 11.28
C SER A 33 12.90 21.54 12.76
N ALA A 34 11.77 20.92 13.11
CA ALA A 34 11.37 20.77 14.51
C ALA A 34 12.45 20.07 15.36
N SER A 35 13.11 19.05 14.80
CA SER A 35 14.21 18.34 15.46
C SER A 35 15.45 19.22 15.67
N VAL A 36 15.91 19.94 14.64
CA VAL A 36 17.10 20.81 14.71
C VAL A 36 16.85 22.02 15.61
N VAL A 37 15.68 22.66 15.52
CA VAL A 37 15.27 23.76 16.40
C VAL A 37 15.22 23.29 17.86
N SER A 38 14.67 22.11 18.13
CA SER A 38 14.66 21.53 19.48
C SER A 38 16.07 21.25 20.01
N GLN A 39 16.98 20.76 19.15
CA GLN A 39 18.38 20.53 19.51
C GLN A 39 19.12 21.86 19.81
N LEU A 40 18.95 22.88 18.98
CA LEU A 40 19.53 24.21 19.19
C LEU A 40 19.06 24.84 20.51
N LEU A 41 17.75 24.81 20.79
CA LEU A 41 17.17 25.34 22.02
C LEU A 41 17.58 24.54 23.26
N TRP A 42 17.73 23.21 23.14
CA TRP A 42 18.23 22.37 24.23
C TRP A 42 19.70 22.68 24.55
N LEU A 43 20.55 22.81 23.54
CA LEU A 43 21.97 23.16 23.69
C LEU A 43 22.15 24.57 24.29
N GLU A 44 21.36 25.54 23.85
CA GLU A 44 21.32 26.88 24.46
C GLU A 44 20.93 26.82 25.95
N SER A 45 19.91 26.02 26.29
CA SER A 45 19.47 25.87 27.68
C SER A 45 20.46 25.12 28.58
N ASP A 46 21.31 24.25 28.02
CA ASP A 46 22.37 23.54 28.73
C ASP A 46 23.56 24.46 29.05
N ASN A 47 24.05 25.19 28.03
CA ASN A 47 25.11 26.17 28.19
C ASN A 47 25.06 27.22 27.06
N PRO A 48 24.59 28.45 27.33
CA PRO A 48 24.36 29.46 26.29
C PRO A 48 25.63 30.15 25.77
N GLU A 49 26.77 29.97 26.42
CA GLU A 49 28.04 30.60 26.01
C GLU A 49 28.94 29.62 25.23
N LYS A 50 28.65 28.31 25.27
CA LYS A 50 29.48 27.28 24.61
C LYS A 50 29.06 27.11 23.14
N PRO A 51 29.99 27.15 22.16
CA PRO A 51 29.66 26.99 20.75
C PRO A 51 28.87 25.71 20.41
N ILE A 52 28.16 25.76 19.28
CA ILE A 52 27.47 24.63 18.67
C ILE A 52 28.07 24.41 17.27
N THR A 53 28.32 23.16 16.88
CA THR A 53 28.83 22.85 15.53
C THR A 53 27.76 22.09 14.73
N MET A 54 27.33 22.67 13.60
CA MET A 54 26.35 22.07 12.70
C MET A 54 27.03 21.55 11.43
N TYR A 55 27.10 20.23 11.28
CA TYR A 55 27.55 19.58 10.06
C TYR A 55 26.38 19.47 9.08
N ILE A 56 26.57 19.95 7.84
CA ILE A 56 25.53 20.06 6.82
C ILE A 56 25.89 19.14 5.63
N ASN A 57 24.99 18.22 5.31
CA ASN A 57 24.99 17.42 4.08
C ASN A 57 23.55 17.27 3.55
N SER A 58 23.05 18.33 2.92
CA SER A 58 21.64 18.49 2.57
C SER A 58 21.45 19.06 1.15
N PRO A 59 20.51 18.51 0.36
CA PRO A 59 20.09 19.08 -0.92
C PRO A 59 19.21 20.34 -0.77
N GLY A 60 18.96 20.81 0.46
CA GLY A 60 17.97 21.84 0.76
C GLY A 60 16.59 21.25 1.03
N GLY A 61 15.55 22.05 0.85
CA GLY A 61 14.17 21.66 1.13
C GLY A 61 13.26 22.87 1.28
N GLU A 62 12.29 22.79 2.18
CA GLU A 62 11.28 23.83 2.39
C GLU A 62 11.88 25.10 3.02
N VAL A 63 11.55 26.25 2.41
CA VAL A 63 12.10 27.55 2.80
C VAL A 63 11.59 27.98 4.17
N SER A 64 10.31 27.75 4.49
CA SER A 64 9.72 28.03 5.81
C SER A 64 10.44 27.28 6.92
N SER A 65 10.61 25.97 6.75
CA SER A 65 11.21 25.08 7.74
C SER A 65 12.72 25.36 7.88
N GLY A 66 13.41 25.74 6.80
CA GLY A 66 14.78 26.23 6.85
C GLY A 66 14.91 27.61 7.52
N LEU A 67 13.98 28.54 7.29
CA LEU A 67 13.97 29.84 7.95
C LEU A 67 13.74 29.70 9.47
N ALA A 68 12.92 28.75 9.92
CA ALA A 68 12.77 28.47 11.36
C ALA A 68 14.09 28.00 12.01
N ILE A 69 14.90 27.18 11.32
CA ILE A 69 16.25 26.81 11.78
C ILE A 69 17.15 28.05 11.83
N TYR A 70 17.18 28.85 10.75
CA TYR A 70 18.01 30.05 10.64
C TYR A 70 17.67 31.10 11.72
N ASP A 71 16.39 31.40 11.91
CA ASP A 71 15.93 32.34 12.93
C ASP A 71 16.32 31.83 14.33
N THR A 72 16.22 30.52 14.58
CA THR A 72 16.71 29.91 15.84
C THR A 72 18.22 30.04 16.00
N MET A 73 19.02 29.77 14.97
CA MET A 73 20.48 29.93 14.99
C MET A 73 20.91 31.36 15.31
N THR A 74 20.16 32.36 14.86
CA THR A 74 20.45 33.79 15.11
C THR A 74 19.80 34.36 16.37
N TYR A 75 18.88 33.62 16.99
CA TYR A 75 18.17 33.99 18.22
C TYR A 75 18.90 33.54 19.49
N ILE A 76 19.51 32.36 19.48
CA ILE A 76 20.26 31.82 20.62
C ILE A 76 21.59 32.55 20.82
N LYS A 77 22.13 32.57 22.04
CA LYS A 77 23.44 33.16 22.34
C LYS A 77 24.60 32.27 21.88
N SER A 78 24.42 30.95 21.93
CA SER A 78 25.44 29.97 21.58
C SER A 78 25.89 30.17 20.13
N PRO A 79 27.17 30.52 19.85
CA PRO A 79 27.61 30.79 18.49
C PRO A 79 27.60 29.50 17.67
N VAL A 80 26.85 29.50 16.56
CA VAL A 80 26.66 28.33 15.70
C VAL A 80 27.67 28.33 14.56
N SER A 81 28.66 27.43 14.64
CA SER A 81 29.56 27.11 13.52
C SER A 81 28.87 26.17 12.53
N THR A 82 29.10 26.36 11.23
CA THR A 82 28.54 25.53 10.16
C THR A 82 29.64 24.87 9.35
N VAL A 83 29.49 23.59 9.00
CA VAL A 83 30.50 22.80 8.27
C VAL A 83 29.85 22.00 7.14
N CYS A 84 30.09 22.38 5.88
CA CYS A 84 29.59 21.63 4.72
C CYS A 84 30.42 20.35 4.50
N VAL A 85 29.79 19.18 4.62
CA VAL A 85 30.40 17.86 4.50
C VAL A 85 29.74 17.02 3.40
N GLY A 86 30.00 17.39 2.15
CA GLY A 86 29.41 16.76 0.97
C GLY A 86 28.63 17.77 0.13
N GLY A 87 27.38 18.06 0.50
CA GLY A 87 26.53 19.03 -0.22
C GLY A 87 25.81 20.01 0.70
N ALA A 88 25.75 21.28 0.32
CA ALA A 88 24.83 22.26 0.89
C ALA A 88 24.13 23.01 -0.25
N ALA A 89 22.94 22.56 -0.64
CA ALA A 89 22.21 23.11 -1.76
C ALA A 89 20.93 23.86 -1.33
N SER A 90 20.53 24.87 -2.10
CA SER A 90 19.33 25.68 -1.86
C SER A 90 19.26 26.19 -0.42
N MET A 91 18.20 25.89 0.33
CA MET A 91 18.02 26.38 1.70
C MET A 91 19.13 25.89 2.67
N ALA A 92 19.79 24.77 2.37
CA ALA A 92 20.95 24.32 3.16
C ALA A 92 22.20 25.19 2.92
N ALA A 93 22.35 25.79 1.73
CA ALA A 93 23.38 26.79 1.48
C ALA A 93 23.11 28.08 2.28
N VAL A 94 21.85 28.49 2.40
CA VAL A 94 21.46 29.65 3.22
C VAL A 94 21.75 29.39 4.71
N LEU A 95 21.52 28.17 5.20
CA LEU A 95 21.89 27.77 6.56
C LEU A 95 23.41 27.73 6.77
N LEU A 96 24.19 27.23 5.80
CA LEU A 96 25.65 27.27 5.83
C LEU A 96 26.16 28.72 5.93
N ILE A 97 25.64 29.61 5.09
CA ILE A 97 25.96 31.05 5.05
C ILE A 97 25.60 31.75 6.37
N GLY A 98 24.51 31.32 7.01
CA GLY A 98 23.96 31.89 8.24
C GLY A 98 24.68 31.49 9.54
N GLY A 99 25.75 30.69 9.47
CA GLY A 99 26.61 30.44 10.62
C GLY A 99 27.37 31.68 11.11
N GLU A 100 27.97 31.58 12.30
CA GLU A 100 28.73 32.67 12.92
C GLU A 100 29.90 33.12 12.01
N PRO A 101 30.07 34.44 11.73
CA PRO A 101 31.15 34.93 10.88
C PRO A 101 32.55 34.50 11.35
N GLY A 102 33.35 33.99 10.42
CA GLY A 102 34.66 33.40 10.73
C GLY A 102 34.60 31.96 11.26
N LYS A 103 33.41 31.34 11.31
CA LYS A 103 33.19 29.95 11.75
C LYS A 103 32.34 29.14 10.76
N ARG A 104 32.34 29.51 9.48
CA ARG A 104 31.64 28.80 8.40
C ARG A 104 32.67 28.07 7.53
N TYR A 105 32.51 26.77 7.36
CA TYR A 105 33.55 25.89 6.83
C TYR A 105 33.06 24.97 5.72
N ALA A 106 33.96 24.54 4.84
CA ALA A 106 33.72 23.46 3.88
C ALA A 106 34.86 22.43 3.88
N LEU A 107 34.57 21.18 3.52
CA LEU A 107 35.60 20.20 3.14
C LEU A 107 36.02 20.38 1.67
N PRO A 108 37.21 19.92 1.24
CA PRO A 108 37.78 20.23 -0.08
C PRO A 108 37.02 19.64 -1.28
N HIS A 109 36.06 18.75 -1.04
CA HIS A 109 35.21 18.13 -2.07
C HIS A 109 33.72 18.43 -1.86
N SER A 110 33.41 19.41 -1.00
CA SER A 110 32.03 19.85 -0.80
C SER A 110 31.55 20.70 -1.97
N SER A 111 30.29 20.51 -2.37
CA SER A 111 29.60 21.35 -3.35
C SER A 111 28.52 22.18 -2.68
N ILE A 112 28.52 23.49 -2.93
CA ILE A 112 27.51 24.41 -2.45
C ILE A 112 26.68 24.83 -3.66
N MET A 113 25.34 24.81 -3.56
CA MET A 113 24.46 25.30 -4.64
C MET A 113 23.55 26.40 -4.13
N VAL A 114 23.61 27.56 -4.75
CA VAL A 114 22.76 28.72 -4.43
C VAL A 114 21.80 29.01 -5.59
N HIS A 115 20.54 29.30 -5.25
CA HIS A 115 19.48 29.71 -6.20
C HIS A 115 18.31 30.35 -5.45
N GLN A 116 17.44 31.05 -6.17
CA GLN A 116 16.22 31.68 -5.66
C GLN A 116 15.16 30.64 -5.25
N PRO A 117 14.20 31.02 -4.39
CA PRO A 117 13.06 30.15 -4.04
C PRO A 117 12.26 29.71 -5.26
N LEU A 118 12.00 28.40 -5.36
CA LEU A 118 11.10 27.81 -6.35
C LEU A 118 9.72 27.55 -5.70
N GLY A 119 8.65 27.86 -6.43
CA GLY A 119 7.29 27.54 -6.01
C GLY A 119 6.29 27.70 -7.16
N GLY A 120 5.10 27.12 -6.99
CA GLY A 120 4.02 27.22 -7.98
C GLY A 120 2.64 26.99 -7.34
N THR A 121 1.61 27.60 -7.91
CA THR A 121 0.22 27.44 -7.47
C THR A 121 -0.74 27.35 -8.66
N ARG A 122 -1.97 26.95 -8.39
CA ARG A 122 -3.11 26.93 -9.32
C ARG A 122 -4.37 27.36 -8.57
N GLY A 123 -5.20 28.19 -9.18
CA GLY A 123 -6.38 28.76 -8.53
C GLY A 123 -7.04 29.82 -9.40
N GLN A 124 -7.82 30.71 -8.79
CA GLN A 124 -8.28 31.91 -9.49
C GLN A 124 -7.09 32.85 -9.77
N ALA A 125 -7.25 33.75 -10.73
CA ALA A 125 -6.18 34.70 -11.07
C ALA A 125 -5.71 35.53 -9.86
N ALA A 126 -6.62 35.86 -8.93
CA ALA A 126 -6.30 36.53 -7.68
C ALA A 126 -5.39 35.69 -6.77
N ASP A 127 -5.70 34.40 -6.57
CA ASP A 127 -4.91 33.47 -5.74
C ASP A 127 -3.49 33.28 -6.30
N ILE A 128 -3.39 33.18 -7.64
CA ILE A 128 -2.11 33.07 -8.35
C ILE A 128 -1.25 34.32 -8.14
N LEU A 129 -1.86 35.51 -8.22
CA LEU A 129 -1.16 36.78 -7.98
C LEU A 129 -0.71 36.95 -6.53
N ILE A 130 -1.55 36.57 -5.56
CA ILE A 130 -1.21 36.59 -4.12
C ILE A 130 0.02 35.69 -3.87
N TYR A 131 0.02 34.47 -4.40
CA TYR A 131 1.10 33.53 -4.21
C TYR A 131 2.39 33.94 -4.94
N ALA A 132 2.29 34.48 -6.16
CA ALA A 132 3.44 35.04 -6.87
C ALA A 132 4.10 36.20 -6.10
N THR A 133 3.29 37.08 -5.50
CA THR A 133 3.75 38.16 -4.63
C THR A 133 4.46 37.62 -3.38
N GLN A 134 3.93 36.54 -2.78
CA GLN A 134 4.55 35.89 -1.63
C GLN A 134 5.91 35.25 -1.98
N ILE A 135 6.05 34.61 -3.14
CA ILE A 135 7.35 34.07 -3.61
C ILE A 135 8.37 35.21 -3.78
N GLN A 136 7.99 36.32 -4.40
CA GLN A 136 8.88 37.47 -4.57
C GLN A 136 9.36 38.03 -3.21
N ARG A 137 8.44 38.14 -2.23
CA ARG A 137 8.78 38.56 -0.87
C ARG A 137 9.78 37.61 -0.18
N VAL A 138 9.58 36.30 -0.32
CA VAL A 138 10.47 35.28 0.25
C VAL A 138 11.85 35.29 -0.44
N ARG A 139 11.90 35.47 -1.76
CA ARG A 139 13.14 35.69 -2.54
C ARG A 139 13.91 36.90 -2.02
N GLU A 140 13.25 38.05 -1.85
CA GLU A 140 13.90 39.25 -1.30
C GLU A 140 14.47 39.02 0.11
N GLN A 141 13.73 38.31 0.97
CA GLN A 141 14.17 38.00 2.34
C GLN A 141 15.43 37.13 2.34
N ILE A 142 15.46 36.06 1.55
CA ILE A 142 16.65 35.20 1.43
C ILE A 142 17.84 35.97 0.85
N ASN A 143 17.64 36.76 -0.20
CA ASN A 143 18.74 37.49 -0.82
C ASN A 143 19.34 38.54 0.14
N LYS A 144 18.52 39.18 0.98
CA LYS A 144 18.99 40.07 2.07
C LYS A 144 19.79 39.32 3.15
N ILE A 145 19.34 38.11 3.54
CA ILE A 145 20.08 37.24 4.48
C ILE A 145 21.45 36.88 3.90
N VAL A 146 21.50 36.42 2.64
CA VAL A 146 22.74 36.08 1.94
C VAL A 146 23.67 37.29 1.84
N GLN A 147 23.18 38.44 1.37
CA GLN A 147 23.97 39.67 1.24
C GLN A 147 24.60 40.10 2.58
N SER A 148 23.82 40.08 3.66
CA SER A 148 24.28 40.44 5.00
C SER A 148 25.45 39.57 5.47
N HIS A 149 25.33 38.25 5.31
CA HIS A 149 26.32 37.30 5.82
C HIS A 149 27.55 37.12 4.93
N ILE A 150 27.44 37.24 3.60
CA ILE A 150 28.64 37.20 2.74
C ILE A 150 29.50 38.46 2.92
N ASN A 151 28.89 39.64 3.09
CA ASN A 151 29.63 40.88 3.34
C ASN A 151 30.32 40.90 4.71
N LYS A 152 29.71 40.28 5.75
CA LYS A 152 30.37 40.07 7.05
C LYS A 152 31.69 39.30 6.95
N SER A 153 31.80 38.34 6.02
CA SER A 153 33.04 37.60 5.74
C SER A 153 34.21 38.52 5.37
N PHE A 154 33.93 39.60 4.62
CA PHE A 154 34.93 40.54 4.12
C PHE A 154 35.17 41.74 5.06
N GLY A 155 34.35 41.91 6.09
CA GLY A 155 34.40 43.09 6.99
C GLY A 155 34.01 44.41 6.33
N HIS A 156 33.54 44.39 5.09
CA HIS A 156 33.06 45.55 4.32
C HIS A 156 32.02 45.11 3.28
N GLU A 157 31.24 46.05 2.75
CA GLU A 157 30.25 45.77 1.71
C GLU A 157 30.96 45.53 0.36
N LYS A 158 31.05 44.25 -0.04
CA LYS A 158 31.65 43.78 -1.30
C LYS A 158 30.59 43.52 -2.37
N TYR A 159 29.41 43.04 -1.96
CA TYR A 159 28.29 42.72 -2.84
C TYR A 159 27.07 43.58 -2.48
N ASP A 160 26.57 44.34 -3.45
CA ASP A 160 25.27 44.99 -3.34
C ASP A 160 24.11 43.98 -3.56
N MET A 161 22.87 44.44 -3.36
CA MET A 161 21.68 43.60 -3.57
C MET A 161 21.49 43.15 -5.02
N GLN A 162 22.01 43.89 -6.02
CA GLN A 162 21.89 43.52 -7.42
C GLN A 162 22.82 42.34 -7.73
N ALA A 163 24.08 42.41 -7.29
CA ALA A 163 25.05 41.32 -7.41
C ALA A 163 24.56 40.03 -6.73
N VAL A 164 23.88 40.13 -5.58
CA VAL A 164 23.27 38.96 -4.93
C VAL A 164 22.02 38.46 -5.64
N ASN A 165 21.18 39.36 -6.19
CA ASN A 165 20.05 38.94 -7.04
C ASN A 165 20.55 38.14 -8.26
N ASP A 166 21.56 38.64 -8.97
CA ASP A 166 22.12 38.00 -10.16
C ASP A 166 22.83 36.67 -9.81
N MET A 167 23.49 36.60 -8.65
CA MET A 167 24.09 35.38 -8.11
C MET A 167 23.05 34.28 -7.82
N MET A 168 21.86 34.67 -7.37
CA MET A 168 20.78 33.77 -6.93
C MET A 168 19.76 33.47 -8.04
N GLU A 169 19.75 34.19 -9.16
CA GLU A 169 18.71 34.09 -10.20
C GLU A 169 18.60 32.68 -10.82
N ARG A 170 19.70 31.92 -10.84
CA ARG A 170 19.79 30.58 -11.45
C ARG A 170 20.61 29.65 -10.56
N ASP A 171 20.40 28.34 -10.69
CA ASP A 171 21.21 27.29 -10.06
C ASP A 171 22.71 27.54 -10.30
N LYS A 172 23.42 27.96 -9.25
CA LYS A 172 24.86 28.16 -9.27
C LYS A 172 25.52 27.16 -8.32
N TYR A 173 26.11 26.12 -8.90
CA TYR A 173 26.95 25.16 -8.19
C TYR A 173 28.36 25.72 -8.04
N LEU A 174 28.91 25.62 -6.84
CA LEU A 174 30.20 26.14 -6.41
C LEU A 174 31.02 25.02 -5.78
N THR A 175 32.32 25.01 -6.08
CA THR A 175 33.32 24.29 -5.32
C THR A 175 33.57 24.95 -3.95
N ALA A 176 34.28 24.27 -3.06
CA ALA A 176 34.68 24.82 -1.77
C ALA A 176 35.54 26.10 -1.91
N ASP A 177 36.42 26.16 -2.91
CA ASP A 177 37.24 27.33 -3.22
C ASP A 177 36.41 28.52 -3.72
N GLU A 178 35.52 28.31 -4.70
CA GLU A 178 34.62 29.36 -5.19
C GLU A 178 33.67 29.87 -4.10
N ALA A 179 33.16 28.99 -3.24
CA ALA A 179 32.36 29.37 -2.08
C ALA A 179 33.15 30.23 -1.09
N LYS A 180 34.44 29.97 -0.89
CA LYS A 180 35.33 30.79 -0.07
C LYS A 180 35.61 32.16 -0.70
N GLU A 181 35.91 32.22 -1.99
CA GLU A 181 36.11 33.49 -2.72
C GLU A 181 34.86 34.39 -2.71
N MET A 182 33.68 33.76 -2.68
CA MET A 182 32.38 34.42 -2.58
C MET A 182 31.97 34.80 -1.15
N GLY A 183 32.68 34.36 -0.10
CA GLY A 183 32.38 34.65 1.31
C GLY A 183 31.20 33.86 1.88
N ILE A 184 30.82 32.78 1.19
CA ILE A 184 29.77 31.82 1.60
C ILE A 184 30.29 30.91 2.73
N VAL A 185 31.58 30.56 2.67
CA VAL A 185 32.35 29.97 3.77
C VAL A 185 33.61 30.80 4.01
N ASP A 186 34.14 30.77 5.22
CA ASP A 186 35.33 31.52 5.62
C ASP A 186 36.62 30.68 5.41
N GLU A 187 36.55 29.36 5.61
CA GLU A 187 37.71 28.46 5.50
C GLU A 187 37.39 27.05 4.94
N ILE A 188 38.39 26.43 4.31
CA ILE A 188 38.34 25.05 3.82
C ILE A 188 39.17 24.17 4.75
N LEU A 189 38.55 23.18 5.38
CA LEU A 189 39.17 22.32 6.37
C LEU A 189 39.82 21.11 5.67
N HIS A 190 41.15 21.05 5.72
CA HIS A 190 41.92 19.92 5.19
C HIS A 190 42.11 18.80 6.23
N ARG A 191 42.81 17.73 5.83
CA ARG A 191 43.12 16.60 6.70
C ARG A 191 43.95 17.06 7.90
N ARG A 192 43.41 16.87 9.11
CA ARG A 192 44.09 17.17 10.38
C ARG A 192 45.37 16.35 10.56
N GLU A 193 46.41 16.99 11.07
CA GLU A 193 47.64 16.36 11.54
C GLU A 193 47.54 15.98 13.03
N LYS A 194 48.59 15.35 13.58
CA LYS A 194 48.63 14.97 15.00
C LYS A 194 48.90 16.19 15.88
N GLY A 195 47.84 16.87 16.28
CA GLY A 195 47.89 18.00 17.21
C GLY A 195 46.75 19.01 17.03
N ASP A 196 46.09 18.98 15.87
CA ASP A 196 45.04 19.95 15.54
C ASP A 196 43.78 19.75 16.40
N GLU A 197 43.33 20.83 17.02
CA GLU A 197 42.05 20.86 17.75
C GLU A 197 40.85 20.78 16.80
N MET A 198 39.69 20.39 17.32
CA MET A 198 38.44 20.43 16.55
C MET A 198 37.97 21.89 16.40
N PRO A 199 37.67 22.38 15.18
CA PRO A 199 37.05 23.69 15.02
C PRO A 199 35.78 23.79 15.87
N GLY A 200 35.72 24.81 16.74
CA GLY A 200 34.58 25.06 17.62
C GLY A 200 34.60 24.37 18.99
N VAL A 201 35.67 23.67 19.38
CA VAL A 201 35.77 23.00 20.69
C VAL A 201 36.87 23.65 21.55
N ASP A 202 36.51 24.67 22.33
CA ASP A 202 37.41 25.22 23.36
C ASP A 202 37.77 24.13 24.39
N GLY A 203 39.05 24.03 24.72
CA GLY A 203 39.67 22.80 25.23
C GLY A 203 39.11 22.22 26.53
N ALA A 204 38.53 21.02 26.43
CA ALA A 204 38.31 20.11 27.56
C ALA A 204 38.57 18.64 27.14
N MET A 205 39.55 18.02 27.79
CA MET A 205 40.12 16.68 27.58
C MET A 205 39.23 15.58 26.97
N LEU A 206 39.64 15.06 25.80
CA LEU A 206 39.33 13.68 25.39
C LEU A 206 40.32 12.70 26.02
N SER A 207 39.87 11.89 26.99
CA SER A 207 40.72 10.89 27.64
C SER A 207 40.87 9.60 26.79
N PRO A 208 42.09 9.08 26.56
CA PRO A 208 42.31 7.93 25.68
C PRO A 208 42.26 6.60 26.45
N SER A 209 41.08 6.01 26.56
CA SER A 209 40.97 4.58 26.92
C SER A 209 39.80 3.92 26.23
N LEU A 210 40.08 3.06 25.23
CA LEU A 210 39.26 1.93 24.72
C LEU A 210 39.88 1.33 23.42
N LEU A 211 41.15 0.91 23.45
CA LEU A 211 41.78 0.16 22.33
C LEU A 211 42.73 -0.93 22.82
N ARG A 212 42.19 -2.06 23.32
CA ARG A 212 42.85 -3.38 23.32
C ARG A 212 41.80 -4.49 23.17
N GLY A 213 41.95 -5.32 22.14
CA GLY A 213 41.07 -6.46 21.84
C GLY A 213 41.45 -7.08 20.50
N SER A 214 42.33 -8.09 20.52
CA SER A 214 42.92 -8.70 19.33
C SER A 214 42.02 -9.73 18.64
N VAL A 215 42.04 -9.76 17.31
CA VAL A 215 41.43 -10.82 16.48
C VAL A 215 42.54 -11.62 15.78
N PRO A 216 42.52 -12.97 15.78
CA PRO A 216 43.54 -13.77 15.11
C PRO A 216 43.35 -13.80 13.58
N ARG A 217 44.46 -13.98 12.86
CA ARG A 217 44.50 -14.07 11.40
C ARG A 217 44.73 -15.53 10.98
N ALA A 218 43.89 -16.07 10.11
CA ALA A 218 44.12 -17.36 9.45
C ALA A 218 43.98 -17.20 7.93
N LEU A 219 44.83 -17.91 7.19
CA LEU A 219 45.00 -17.79 5.74
C LEU A 219 44.11 -18.78 4.97
N ALA A 220 43.62 -18.36 3.81
CA ALA A 220 43.49 -19.26 2.66
C ALA A 220 43.57 -18.45 1.36
N SER A 221 44.50 -18.85 0.48
CA SER A 221 44.56 -18.34 -0.90
C SER A 221 43.83 -19.29 -1.83
N SER A 222 43.10 -18.76 -2.82
CA SER A 222 42.69 -19.53 -3.99
C SER A 222 42.74 -18.65 -5.24
N ARG A 223 43.10 -19.26 -6.38
CA ARG A 223 43.31 -18.55 -7.65
C ARG A 223 41.98 -18.37 -8.37
N VAL A 224 41.78 -17.20 -8.98
CA VAL A 224 40.68 -16.96 -9.91
C VAL A 224 41.02 -17.57 -11.27
N LEU A 225 40.14 -18.43 -11.79
CA LEU A 225 40.11 -18.84 -13.20
C LEU A 225 39.08 -17.96 -13.94
N PRO A 226 39.34 -17.53 -15.18
CA PRO A 226 38.41 -16.68 -15.93
C PRO A 226 37.25 -17.51 -16.52
N LEU A 227 36.06 -17.37 -15.95
CA LEU A 227 34.82 -17.84 -16.56
C LEU A 227 34.41 -16.90 -17.70
N ARG A 228 34.25 -17.44 -18.92
CA ARG A 228 33.65 -16.73 -20.06
C ARG A 228 32.16 -16.54 -19.79
N ASN A 229 31.77 -15.36 -19.32
CA ASN A 229 30.35 -14.97 -19.28
C ASN A 229 29.84 -14.64 -20.69
N HIS A 230 28.95 -15.48 -21.21
CA HIS A 230 28.01 -15.03 -22.23
C HIS A 230 26.96 -14.13 -21.57
N LEU A 231 27.15 -12.81 -21.66
CA LEU A 231 26.17 -11.83 -21.21
C LEU A 231 24.87 -11.97 -22.02
N ARG A 232 23.82 -12.54 -21.41
CA ARG A 232 22.44 -12.24 -21.82
C ARG A 232 22.15 -10.81 -21.38
N PHE A 233 21.72 -9.97 -22.32
CA PHE A 233 21.21 -8.63 -22.00
C PHE A 233 19.96 -8.76 -21.11
N LEU A 234 19.91 -8.02 -20.01
CA LEU A 234 18.80 -8.07 -19.03
C LEU A 234 17.49 -7.45 -19.55
N SER A 235 17.49 -6.90 -20.77
CA SER A 235 16.31 -6.30 -21.37
C SER A 235 16.22 -6.63 -22.86
N THR A 236 14.99 -6.83 -23.32
CA THR A 236 14.65 -7.04 -24.73
C THR A 236 14.47 -5.73 -25.50
N THR A 237 14.38 -4.60 -24.80
CA THR A 237 13.96 -3.30 -25.36
C THR A 237 15.14 -2.43 -25.86
N PRO A 238 16.33 -2.39 -25.21
CA PRO A 238 17.55 -1.77 -25.75
C PRO A 238 17.93 -2.27 -27.15
N ARG A 239 17.61 -3.52 -27.50
CA ARG A 239 17.81 -4.03 -28.86
C ARG A 239 17.02 -3.23 -29.92
N ARG A 240 15.89 -2.61 -29.54
CA ARG A 240 15.09 -1.71 -30.39
C ARG A 240 15.47 -0.21 -30.29
N TYR A 241 16.31 0.16 -29.32
CA TYR A 241 16.80 1.53 -29.12
C TYR A 241 18.25 1.74 -29.60
N THR A 242 19.05 0.66 -29.68
CA THR A 242 20.44 0.66 -30.15
C THR A 242 20.59 0.23 -31.62
N GLU A 243 19.51 -0.18 -32.27
CA GLU A 243 19.48 -0.44 -33.72
C GLU A 243 19.47 0.89 -34.50
N GLU A 244 20.61 1.28 -35.08
CA GLU A 244 20.82 2.51 -35.89
C GLU A 244 19.75 2.78 -36.98
N LYS A 245 19.00 1.75 -37.38
CA LYS A 245 17.98 1.84 -38.44
C LYS A 245 16.61 2.33 -37.95
N LEU A 246 16.38 2.42 -36.64
CA LEU A 246 15.13 2.92 -36.06
C LEU A 246 15.28 4.39 -35.64
N ASN A 247 14.88 5.31 -36.53
CA ASN A 247 14.95 6.76 -36.32
C ASN A 247 14.07 7.21 -35.12
N ARG A 248 14.67 7.35 -33.92
CA ARG A 248 13.97 7.50 -32.62
C ARG A 248 14.57 8.53 -31.65
N GLY A 249 15.38 9.48 -32.14
CA GLY A 249 16.05 10.48 -31.29
C GLY A 249 15.11 11.28 -30.37
N ALA A 250 13.84 11.48 -30.77
CA ALA A 250 12.82 12.12 -29.93
C ALA A 250 12.50 11.33 -28.63
N SER A 251 12.49 10.00 -28.66
CA SER A 251 12.26 9.17 -27.46
C SER A 251 13.44 9.25 -26.50
N GLN A 252 14.68 9.20 -27.03
CA GLN A 252 15.89 9.35 -26.22
C GLN A 252 15.96 10.74 -25.57
N ALA A 253 15.62 11.80 -26.31
CA ALA A 253 15.57 13.17 -25.77
C ALA A 253 14.60 13.30 -24.57
N MET A 254 13.42 12.67 -24.64
CA MET A 254 12.47 12.65 -23.51
C MET A 254 12.99 11.83 -22.32
N LEU A 255 13.74 10.76 -22.55
CA LEU A 255 14.35 9.95 -21.48
C LEU A 255 15.50 10.70 -20.79
N TYR A 256 16.36 11.41 -21.54
CA TYR A 256 17.38 12.32 -20.96
C TYR A 256 16.72 13.38 -20.05
N ALA A 257 15.56 13.91 -20.43
CA ALA A 257 14.80 14.86 -19.62
C ALA A 257 14.27 14.28 -18.29
N THR A 258 14.23 12.95 -18.11
CA THR A 258 13.95 12.30 -16.82
C THR A 258 15.17 12.12 -15.92
N GLY A 259 16.36 12.52 -16.40
CA GLY A 259 17.64 12.37 -15.69
C GLY A 259 18.41 11.08 -16.00
N MET A 260 18.02 10.31 -17.03
CA MET A 260 18.85 9.20 -17.53
C MET A 260 20.08 9.72 -18.27
N ASN A 261 21.19 9.00 -18.19
CA ASN A 261 22.38 9.22 -19.04
C ASN A 261 22.50 8.14 -20.14
N GLU A 262 23.56 8.22 -20.97
CA GLU A 262 23.79 7.28 -22.09
C GLU A 262 24.03 5.83 -21.62
N GLU A 263 24.67 5.63 -20.47
CA GLU A 263 24.84 4.31 -19.85
C GLU A 263 23.48 3.72 -19.42
N ASP A 264 22.58 4.56 -18.88
CA ASP A 264 21.24 4.16 -18.44
C ASP A 264 20.34 3.69 -19.60
N MET A 265 20.54 4.21 -20.82
CA MET A 265 19.81 3.77 -22.02
C MET A 265 20.07 2.29 -22.38
N SER A 266 21.16 1.70 -21.86
CA SER A 266 21.49 0.29 -22.04
C SER A 266 20.90 -0.64 -20.96
N LYS A 267 20.34 -0.07 -19.87
CA LYS A 267 19.81 -0.80 -18.71
C LYS A 267 18.32 -1.13 -18.91
N ALA A 268 17.81 -2.06 -18.10
CA ALA A 268 16.38 -2.38 -18.08
C ALA A 268 15.58 -1.29 -17.35
N GLN A 269 14.46 -0.86 -17.94
CA GLN A 269 13.58 0.15 -17.36
C GLN A 269 12.42 -0.50 -16.61
N ILE A 270 12.24 -0.16 -15.33
CA ILE A 270 11.28 -0.81 -14.44
C ILE A 270 10.11 0.14 -14.18
N GLY A 271 8.93 -0.22 -14.66
CA GLY A 271 7.69 0.46 -14.28
C GLY A 271 7.43 0.24 -12.79
N ILE A 272 7.33 1.31 -12.00
CA ILE A 272 6.88 1.24 -10.61
C ILE A 272 5.48 1.83 -10.58
N SER A 273 4.46 0.97 -10.49
CA SER A 273 3.05 1.37 -10.50
C SER A 273 2.49 1.43 -9.07
N SER A 274 2.54 2.60 -8.42
CA SER A 274 2.02 2.76 -7.06
C SER A 274 0.54 3.19 -7.04
N VAL A 275 -0.29 2.55 -6.21
CA VAL A 275 -1.74 2.83 -6.06
C VAL A 275 -1.97 3.68 -4.81
N TRP A 276 -1.50 4.93 -4.83
CA TRP A 276 -0.92 5.51 -3.60
C TRP A 276 -0.77 7.03 -3.63
N TYR A 277 -0.60 7.62 -2.44
CA TYR A 277 -0.51 9.07 -2.19
C TYR A 277 0.91 9.56 -1.72
N GLU A 278 1.56 8.99 -0.69
CA GLU A 278 2.87 9.45 -0.10
C GLU A 278 3.64 8.32 0.68
N GLY A 279 4.98 8.17 0.85
CA GLY A 279 6.22 8.60 0.13
C GLY A 279 7.16 7.37 -0.19
N ASN A 280 7.68 7.20 -1.44
CA ASN A 280 7.92 5.84 -2.05
C ASN A 280 9.23 5.14 -1.60
N PRO A 281 9.18 3.95 -0.95
CA PRO A 281 10.33 3.36 -0.26
C PRO A 281 11.33 2.56 -1.13
N PHE A 282 10.96 1.99 -2.29
CA PHE A 282 11.81 1.00 -2.99
C PHE A 282 12.50 1.50 -4.27
N ARG A 283 12.35 2.79 -4.65
CA ARG A 283 13.07 3.39 -5.79
C ARG A 283 14.59 3.15 -5.68
N GLU A 284 15.15 3.31 -4.48
CA GLU A 284 16.58 3.15 -4.24
C GLU A 284 17.03 1.68 -4.24
N SER A 285 16.15 0.72 -3.91
CA SER A 285 16.43 -0.72 -4.07
C SER A 285 16.64 -1.06 -5.55
N VAL A 286 15.74 -0.58 -6.43
CA VAL A 286 15.83 -0.80 -7.88
C VAL A 286 17.10 -0.17 -8.47
N LYS A 287 17.48 1.06 -8.06
CA LYS A 287 18.76 1.66 -8.48
C LYS A 287 19.97 0.84 -8.02
N LYS A 288 20.02 0.44 -6.75
CA LYS A 288 21.12 -0.38 -6.18
C LYS A 288 21.30 -1.70 -6.93
N ALA A 289 20.23 -2.26 -7.46
CA ALA A 289 20.27 -3.46 -8.30
C ALA A 289 20.85 -3.23 -9.72
N GLY A 290 21.10 -1.98 -10.13
CA GLY A 290 21.59 -1.61 -11.47
C GLY A 290 20.50 -1.45 -12.51
N LEU A 291 19.26 -1.18 -12.09
CA LEU A 291 18.07 -1.02 -12.93
C LEU A 291 17.54 0.41 -12.85
N VAL A 292 16.78 0.87 -13.85
CA VAL A 292 16.27 2.25 -13.90
C VAL A 292 14.80 2.32 -13.44
N PRO A 293 14.48 2.92 -12.27
CA PRO A 293 13.11 2.97 -11.76
C PRO A 293 12.28 4.10 -12.37
N MET A 294 11.29 3.73 -13.19
CA MET A 294 10.31 4.62 -13.83
C MET A 294 9.00 4.61 -13.04
N ARG A 295 8.87 5.55 -12.11
CA ARG A 295 7.66 5.70 -11.28
C ARG A 295 6.49 6.24 -12.09
N PHE A 296 5.34 5.61 -11.93
CA PHE A 296 4.04 6.15 -12.29
C PHE A 296 2.98 5.74 -11.27
N ASN A 297 1.84 6.43 -11.26
CA ASN A 297 0.74 6.12 -10.36
C ASN A 297 -0.51 5.73 -11.17
N THR A 298 -1.34 4.89 -10.57
CA THR A 298 -2.72 4.67 -11.00
C THR A 298 -3.67 5.02 -9.85
N ILE A 299 -4.96 5.13 -10.16
CA ILE A 299 -5.99 5.48 -9.18
C ILE A 299 -6.28 4.32 -8.23
N GLY A 300 -6.91 4.62 -7.09
CA GLY A 300 -7.50 3.64 -6.19
C GLY A 300 -8.74 4.23 -5.53
N VAL A 301 -9.65 3.37 -5.10
CA VAL A 301 -10.82 3.73 -4.28
C VAL A 301 -10.69 3.04 -2.93
N SER A 302 -11.03 3.75 -1.85
CA SER A 302 -11.13 3.15 -0.52
C SER A 302 -12.54 2.59 -0.31
N ASP A 303 -12.63 1.27 -0.17
CA ASP A 303 -13.90 0.59 0.08
C ASP A 303 -14.47 0.98 1.44
N ALA A 304 -13.62 1.16 2.46
CA ALA A 304 -14.04 1.58 3.80
C ALA A 304 -14.68 2.98 3.81
N ILE A 305 -14.15 3.93 3.03
CA ILE A 305 -14.71 5.30 2.92
C ILE A 305 -15.99 5.32 2.09
N SER A 306 -16.07 4.49 1.04
CA SER A 306 -17.22 4.48 0.12
C SER A 306 -18.39 3.60 0.58
N MET A 307 -18.17 2.74 1.59
CA MET A 307 -19.15 1.80 2.16
C MET A 307 -20.46 2.48 2.56
N GLY A 308 -21.60 1.91 2.17
CA GLY A 308 -22.93 2.45 2.50
C GLY A 308 -23.25 3.80 1.83
N THR A 309 -22.55 4.14 0.75
CA THR A 309 -22.81 5.33 -0.08
C THR A 309 -22.86 4.96 -1.57
N THR A 310 -23.41 5.84 -2.40
CA THR A 310 -23.37 5.71 -3.87
C THR A 310 -21.95 5.64 -4.45
N GLY A 311 -20.94 6.04 -3.69
CA GLY A 311 -19.52 5.88 -4.05
C GLY A 311 -19.08 4.42 -4.19
N MET A 312 -19.72 3.48 -3.49
CA MET A 312 -19.38 2.04 -3.54
C MET A 312 -19.56 1.44 -4.94
N ARG A 313 -20.40 2.03 -5.80
CA ARG A 313 -20.53 1.68 -7.23
C ARG A 313 -19.22 1.83 -8.02
N TYR A 314 -18.30 2.68 -7.54
CA TYR A 314 -16.99 2.89 -8.16
C TYR A 314 -15.90 1.93 -7.62
N SER A 315 -16.19 1.11 -6.61
CA SER A 315 -15.26 0.14 -6.02
C SER A 315 -14.81 -0.93 -7.03
N LEU A 316 -15.67 -1.88 -7.40
CA LEU A 316 -15.24 -3.05 -8.20
C LEU A 316 -14.67 -2.64 -9.55
N GLN A 317 -15.33 -1.70 -10.25
CA GLN A 317 -14.85 -1.19 -11.54
C GLN A 317 -13.49 -0.46 -11.47
N SER A 318 -13.02 -0.06 -10.27
CA SER A 318 -11.66 0.46 -10.13
C SER A 318 -10.60 -0.62 -10.39
N ARG A 319 -10.93 -1.92 -10.22
CA ARG A 319 -10.09 -3.05 -10.63
C ARG A 319 -9.74 -2.96 -12.12
N GLU A 320 -10.74 -2.73 -12.96
CA GLU A 320 -10.57 -2.59 -14.41
C GLU A 320 -9.77 -1.35 -14.76
N ILE A 321 -10.10 -0.19 -14.18
CA ILE A 321 -9.34 1.05 -14.42
C ILE A 321 -7.87 0.89 -14.01
N ILE A 322 -7.59 0.22 -12.89
CA ILE A 322 -6.22 -0.08 -12.45
C ILE A 322 -5.52 -0.98 -13.46
N ALA A 323 -6.19 -2.03 -13.94
CA ALA A 323 -5.66 -2.95 -14.93
C ALA A 323 -5.31 -2.21 -16.24
N ASP A 324 -6.30 -1.53 -16.83
CA ASP A 324 -6.18 -0.78 -18.08
C ASP A 324 -5.12 0.34 -17.99
N SER A 325 -5.01 1.01 -16.85
CA SER A 325 -4.03 2.10 -16.65
C SER A 325 -2.60 1.57 -16.61
N ILE A 326 -2.35 0.47 -15.91
CA ILE A 326 -1.02 -0.15 -15.83
C ILE A 326 -0.65 -0.75 -17.18
N GLU A 327 -1.58 -1.45 -17.83
CA GLU A 327 -1.40 -1.97 -19.19
C GLU A 327 -1.05 -0.84 -20.18
N THR A 328 -1.81 0.25 -20.18
CA THR A 328 -1.58 1.42 -21.04
C THR A 328 -0.18 2.00 -20.85
N VAL A 329 0.27 2.18 -19.61
CA VAL A 329 1.61 2.73 -19.33
C VAL A 329 2.71 1.73 -19.68
N MET A 330 2.58 0.46 -19.31
CA MET A 330 3.58 -0.57 -19.60
C MET A 330 3.76 -0.81 -21.11
N GLN A 331 2.66 -0.84 -21.88
CA GLN A 331 2.71 -0.99 -23.33
C GLN A 331 3.17 0.31 -24.01
N GLY A 332 2.65 1.47 -23.60
CA GLY A 332 2.96 2.77 -24.19
C GLY A 332 4.40 3.25 -23.96
N GLN A 333 4.94 3.03 -22.75
CA GLN A 333 6.30 3.43 -22.37
C GLN A 333 7.36 2.33 -22.53
N TRP A 334 6.95 1.11 -22.93
CA TRP A 334 7.85 -0.01 -23.20
C TRP A 334 8.73 -0.46 -22.01
N TYR A 335 8.26 -0.30 -20.77
CA TYR A 335 8.98 -0.74 -19.58
C TYR A 335 9.17 -2.28 -19.53
N ASP A 336 10.36 -2.74 -19.17
CA ASP A 336 10.77 -4.14 -19.26
C ASP A 336 10.20 -5.04 -18.17
N ALA A 337 9.92 -4.46 -17.01
CA ALA A 337 9.35 -5.15 -15.85
C ALA A 337 8.46 -4.20 -15.05
N ASN A 338 7.58 -4.77 -14.21
CA ASN A 338 6.64 -4.02 -13.38
C ASN A 338 6.74 -4.40 -11.89
N VAL A 339 6.83 -3.39 -11.03
CA VAL A 339 6.62 -3.53 -9.58
C VAL A 339 5.38 -2.75 -9.19
N SER A 340 4.36 -3.45 -8.73
CA SER A 340 3.12 -2.81 -8.27
C SER A 340 3.04 -2.77 -6.74
N LEU A 341 2.62 -1.62 -6.21
CA LEU A 341 2.37 -1.40 -4.78
C LEU A 341 0.87 -1.12 -4.54
N PRO A 342 0.01 -2.15 -4.51
CA PRO A 342 -1.39 -2.04 -4.11
C PRO A 342 -1.55 -2.10 -2.58
N GLY A 343 -2.52 -1.36 -2.04
CA GLY A 343 -2.75 -1.26 -0.58
C GLY A 343 -4.20 -1.44 -0.12
N CYS A 344 -5.17 -1.56 -1.03
CA CYS A 344 -6.59 -1.69 -0.72
C CYS A 344 -7.27 -2.75 -1.62
N ASP A 345 -8.37 -3.34 -1.12
CA ASP A 345 -9.16 -4.45 -1.67
C ASP A 345 -9.04 -4.67 -3.19
N LYS A 346 -9.54 -3.73 -4.00
CA LYS A 346 -9.66 -3.88 -5.46
C LYS A 346 -8.36 -3.58 -6.21
N ASN A 347 -7.33 -3.07 -5.53
CA ASN A 347 -6.04 -2.75 -6.13
C ASN A 347 -5.25 -4.02 -6.47
N MET A 348 -5.12 -4.96 -5.52
CA MET A 348 -4.38 -6.20 -5.69
C MET A 348 -4.80 -7.00 -6.93
N PRO A 349 -6.10 -7.29 -7.17
CA PRO A 349 -6.50 -7.98 -8.40
C PRO A 349 -6.31 -7.13 -9.66
N GLY A 350 -6.51 -5.80 -9.60
CA GLY A 350 -6.30 -4.93 -10.77
C GLY A 350 -4.85 -4.92 -11.25
N VAL A 351 -3.88 -4.90 -10.34
CA VAL A 351 -2.46 -4.96 -10.72
C VAL A 351 -2.07 -6.34 -11.26
N LEU A 352 -2.66 -7.42 -10.72
CA LEU A 352 -2.42 -8.79 -11.20
C LEU A 352 -3.01 -9.04 -12.59
N ILE A 353 -4.20 -8.51 -12.89
CA ILE A 353 -4.80 -8.55 -14.23
C ILE A 353 -3.90 -7.83 -15.24
N ALA A 354 -3.39 -6.63 -14.92
CA ALA A 354 -2.43 -5.94 -15.78
C ALA A 354 -1.14 -6.73 -15.98
N MET A 355 -0.58 -7.33 -14.93
CA MET A 355 0.60 -8.19 -15.03
C MET A 355 0.35 -9.37 -15.98
N GLY A 356 -0.82 -10.01 -15.89
CA GLY A 356 -1.25 -11.08 -16.79
C GLY A 356 -1.32 -10.63 -18.24
N ARG A 357 -2.11 -9.58 -18.53
CA ARG A 357 -2.28 -9.04 -19.90
C ARG A 357 -0.97 -8.56 -20.54
N VAL A 358 -0.12 -7.87 -19.78
CA VAL A 358 1.18 -7.33 -20.26
C VAL A 358 2.23 -8.44 -20.41
N ASN A 359 2.16 -9.46 -19.54
CA ASN A 359 3.04 -10.63 -19.47
C ASN A 359 4.55 -10.33 -19.57
N ARG A 360 5.00 -9.27 -18.88
CA ARG A 360 6.42 -8.94 -18.67
C ARG A 360 6.84 -9.31 -17.23
N PRO A 361 8.12 -9.59 -16.96
CA PRO A 361 8.60 -9.93 -15.62
C PRO A 361 8.08 -8.95 -14.56
N SER A 362 7.33 -9.44 -13.57
CA SER A 362 6.58 -8.58 -12.64
C SER A 362 6.49 -9.17 -11.25
N LEU A 363 6.39 -8.31 -10.23
CA LEU A 363 6.05 -8.72 -8.87
C LEU A 363 5.15 -7.70 -8.18
N MET A 364 4.31 -8.18 -7.25
CA MET A 364 3.51 -7.36 -6.37
C MET A 364 4.21 -7.21 -5.01
N VAL A 365 4.16 -6.00 -4.44
CA VAL A 365 4.50 -5.72 -3.05
C VAL A 365 3.22 -5.26 -2.37
N TYR A 366 2.67 -6.05 -1.43
CA TYR A 366 1.47 -5.62 -0.71
C TYR A 366 1.80 -4.45 0.22
N GLY A 367 0.92 -3.45 0.31
CA GLY A 367 1.09 -2.34 1.25
C GLY A 367 1.17 -2.76 2.73
N GLY A 368 0.54 -3.90 3.08
CA GLY A 368 0.54 -4.45 4.43
C GLY A 368 -0.76 -4.21 5.19
N THR A 369 -0.99 -5.01 6.23
CA THR A 369 -2.16 -4.87 7.12
C THR A 369 -2.00 -3.68 8.07
N ILE A 370 -3.12 -3.03 8.40
CA ILE A 370 -3.23 -2.14 9.57
C ILE A 370 -3.11 -2.96 10.86
N LYS A 371 -2.66 -2.32 11.93
CA LYS A 371 -2.73 -2.85 13.31
C LYS A 371 -4.17 -2.75 13.86
N PRO A 372 -4.58 -3.64 14.78
CA PRO A 372 -5.86 -3.49 15.46
C PRO A 372 -5.85 -2.24 16.36
N GLY A 373 -6.99 -1.57 16.45
CA GLY A 373 -7.21 -0.47 17.38
C GLY A 373 -7.60 -0.96 18.78
N CYS A 374 -7.74 -0.02 19.72
CA CYS A 374 -8.25 -0.31 21.07
C CYS A 374 -9.19 0.80 21.55
N THR A 375 -10.30 0.45 22.20
CA THR A 375 -11.17 1.44 22.89
C THR A 375 -10.39 2.19 23.98
N MET A 376 -10.92 3.29 24.50
CA MET A 376 -10.36 3.98 25.67
C MET A 376 -10.26 3.09 26.92
N LYS A 377 -10.94 1.93 26.94
CA LYS A 377 -10.88 0.90 27.99
C LYS A 377 -9.87 -0.22 27.70
N GLY A 378 -9.19 -0.20 26.55
CA GLY A 378 -8.23 -1.22 26.12
C GLY A 378 -8.83 -2.45 25.43
N GLU A 379 -10.10 -2.40 25.00
CA GLU A 379 -10.74 -3.52 24.29
C GLU A 379 -10.37 -3.49 22.80
N PRO A 380 -9.96 -4.61 22.17
CA PRO A 380 -9.48 -4.64 20.80
C PRO A 380 -10.62 -4.43 19.78
N ILE A 381 -10.44 -3.46 18.88
CA ILE A 381 -11.43 -3.04 17.88
C ILE A 381 -10.80 -2.91 16.49
N ASP A 382 -11.65 -2.93 15.46
CA ASP A 382 -11.24 -2.67 14.08
C ASP A 382 -12.38 -1.98 13.30
N ILE A 383 -12.19 -1.82 11.99
CA ILE A 383 -13.17 -1.19 11.09
C ILE A 383 -14.55 -1.87 11.11
N VAL A 384 -14.65 -3.19 11.33
CA VAL A 384 -15.94 -3.88 11.47
C VAL A 384 -16.59 -3.56 12.81
N SER A 385 -15.82 -3.36 13.89
CA SER A 385 -16.36 -2.81 15.14
C SER A 385 -17.01 -1.44 14.91
N ALA A 386 -16.39 -0.56 14.10
CA ALA A 386 -16.99 0.73 13.76
C ALA A 386 -18.30 0.58 12.96
N PHE A 387 -18.39 -0.34 12.00
CA PHE A 387 -19.65 -0.61 11.28
C PHE A 387 -20.75 -1.23 12.17
N GLN A 388 -20.38 -2.18 13.04
CA GLN A 388 -21.32 -2.82 13.97
C GLN A 388 -21.86 -1.85 15.02
N SER A 389 -21.03 -0.89 15.47
CA SER A 389 -21.41 0.11 16.49
C SER A 389 -22.70 0.89 16.16
N TYR A 390 -23.02 1.05 14.87
CA TYR A 390 -24.28 1.69 14.46
C TYR A 390 -25.50 0.82 14.75
N GLY A 391 -25.45 -0.48 14.44
CA GLY A 391 -26.54 -1.42 14.75
C GLY A 391 -26.71 -1.61 16.27
N GLN A 392 -25.60 -1.63 17.01
CA GLN A 392 -25.61 -1.70 18.48
C GLN A 392 -26.18 -0.42 19.14
N TYR A 393 -25.98 0.73 18.51
CA TYR A 393 -26.59 1.99 18.94
C TYR A 393 -28.11 2.00 18.66
N LEU A 394 -28.54 1.53 17.48
CA LEU A 394 -29.97 1.42 17.15
C LEU A 394 -30.73 0.42 18.06
N SER A 395 -30.08 -0.66 18.50
CA SER A 395 -30.66 -1.62 19.44
C SER A 395 -30.59 -1.18 20.91
N GLY A 396 -29.87 -0.09 21.21
CA GLY A 396 -29.68 0.43 22.56
C GLY A 396 -28.64 -0.33 23.40
N GLU A 397 -27.84 -1.21 22.79
CA GLU A 397 -26.74 -1.94 23.45
C GLU A 397 -25.58 -1.01 23.84
N ILE A 398 -25.29 0.00 23.02
CA ILE A 398 -24.27 1.03 23.30
C ILE A 398 -24.84 2.44 23.20
N ASN A 399 -24.31 3.35 24.00
CA ASN A 399 -24.63 4.78 23.89
C ASN A 399 -23.77 5.48 22.83
N GLU A 400 -24.07 6.75 22.55
CA GLU A 400 -23.34 7.52 21.53
C GLU A 400 -21.87 7.79 21.88
N GLU A 401 -21.53 7.94 23.16
CA GLU A 401 -20.15 8.13 23.61
C GLU A 401 -19.29 6.90 23.30
N GLN A 402 -19.81 5.71 23.63
CA GLN A 402 -19.20 4.41 23.30
C GLN A 402 -19.07 4.21 21.79
N ARG A 403 -20.11 4.57 21.01
CA ARG A 403 -20.07 4.53 19.54
C ARG A 403 -18.94 5.38 18.98
N PHE A 404 -18.76 6.60 19.50
CA PHE A 404 -17.68 7.49 19.07
C PHE A 404 -16.28 7.12 19.57
N ASP A 405 -16.14 6.44 20.72
CA ASP A 405 -14.87 5.82 21.14
C ASP A 405 -14.41 4.80 20.09
N ILE A 406 -15.30 3.85 19.73
CA ILE A 406 -15.01 2.84 18.71
C ILE A 406 -14.62 3.50 17.38
N ILE A 407 -15.40 4.48 16.89
CA ILE A 407 -15.13 5.15 15.61
C ILE A 407 -13.76 5.86 15.59
N ARG A 408 -13.37 6.53 16.68
CA ARG A 408 -12.10 7.28 16.74
C ARG A 408 -10.88 6.39 16.82
N ASN A 409 -11.01 5.22 17.45
CA ASN A 409 -9.88 4.37 17.79
C ASN A 409 -9.74 3.09 16.95
N ALA A 410 -10.72 2.78 16.07
CA ALA A 410 -10.74 1.57 15.25
C ALA A 410 -9.62 1.44 14.19
N CYS A 411 -9.00 2.55 13.79
CA CYS A 411 -7.99 2.59 12.72
C CYS A 411 -6.76 3.41 13.20
N PRO A 412 -5.77 2.78 13.85
CA PRO A 412 -4.70 3.49 14.56
C PRO A 412 -3.54 3.99 13.68
N GLY A 413 -3.51 3.67 12.38
CA GLY A 413 -2.38 3.98 11.50
C GLY A 413 -2.62 3.55 10.05
N GLY A 414 -1.54 3.46 9.27
CA GLY A 414 -1.58 3.01 7.87
C GLY A 414 -1.77 1.50 7.69
N GLY A 415 -2.37 1.11 6.56
CA GLY A 415 -2.51 -0.28 6.13
C GLY A 415 -3.94 -0.66 5.72
N ALA A 416 -4.10 -1.85 5.16
CA ALA A 416 -5.40 -2.41 4.79
C ALA A 416 -6.15 -2.99 6.00
N CYS A 417 -7.47 -3.16 5.89
CA CYS A 417 -8.33 -3.66 6.96
C CYS A 417 -7.85 -5.01 7.57
N GLY A 418 -7.68 -5.06 8.90
CA GLY A 418 -6.84 -6.07 9.56
C GLY A 418 -7.37 -7.51 9.66
N GLY A 419 -8.67 -7.74 9.47
CA GLY A 419 -9.24 -9.09 9.41
C GLY A 419 -8.96 -9.79 8.08
N MET A 420 -9.44 -11.02 7.91
CA MET A 420 -9.40 -11.76 6.65
C MET A 420 -10.51 -11.29 5.67
N TYR A 421 -10.52 -9.99 5.42
CA TYR A 421 -11.33 -9.33 4.38
C TYR A 421 -10.65 -9.46 3.02
N THR A 422 -11.17 -8.82 1.97
CA THR A 422 -10.64 -9.02 0.60
C THR A 422 -9.16 -8.67 0.49
N ALA A 423 -8.70 -7.58 1.11
CA ALA A 423 -7.29 -7.18 1.03
C ALA A 423 -6.33 -8.28 1.51
N ASN A 424 -6.48 -8.75 2.76
CA ASN A 424 -5.64 -9.81 3.33
C ASN A 424 -5.89 -11.19 2.69
N THR A 425 -7.12 -11.47 2.24
CA THR A 425 -7.44 -12.69 1.47
C THR A 425 -6.67 -12.71 0.15
N MET A 426 -6.75 -11.62 -0.62
CA MET A 426 -6.07 -11.51 -1.92
C MET A 426 -4.56 -11.44 -1.73
N ALA A 427 -4.05 -10.74 -0.71
CA ALA A 427 -2.63 -10.72 -0.44
C ALA A 427 -2.08 -12.14 -0.17
N SER A 428 -2.75 -12.93 0.69
CA SER A 428 -2.35 -14.31 1.00
C SER A 428 -2.50 -15.25 -0.20
N ALA A 429 -3.58 -15.09 -0.98
CA ALA A 429 -3.77 -15.83 -2.22
C ALA A 429 -2.68 -15.50 -3.26
N ILE A 430 -2.26 -14.23 -3.40
CA ILE A 430 -1.25 -13.80 -4.37
C ILE A 430 0.17 -14.19 -3.93
N GLU A 431 0.44 -14.26 -2.62
CA GLU A 431 1.68 -14.88 -2.10
C GLU A 431 1.70 -16.39 -2.40
N THR A 432 0.56 -17.07 -2.27
CA THR A 432 0.42 -18.50 -2.63
C THR A 432 0.56 -18.74 -4.13
N LEU A 433 0.01 -17.83 -4.96
CA LEU A 433 0.23 -17.81 -6.41
C LEU A 433 1.71 -17.62 -6.77
N GLY A 434 2.56 -17.16 -5.84
CA GLY A 434 3.99 -16.92 -6.08
C GLY A 434 4.30 -15.54 -6.66
N MET A 435 3.36 -14.59 -6.65
CA MET A 435 3.51 -13.26 -7.27
C MET A 435 3.98 -12.16 -6.30
N THR A 436 4.22 -12.49 -5.03
CA THR A 436 4.91 -11.63 -4.04
C THR A 436 6.15 -12.30 -3.49
N LEU A 437 7.01 -11.53 -2.83
CA LEU A 437 8.06 -12.09 -1.97
C LEU A 437 7.44 -12.81 -0.74
N PRO A 438 8.07 -13.87 -0.21
CA PRO A 438 7.58 -14.56 0.98
C PRO A 438 7.43 -13.63 2.20
N GLY A 439 6.25 -13.66 2.82
CA GLY A 439 5.87 -12.84 3.98
C GLY A 439 5.15 -11.54 3.64
N SER A 440 5.20 -11.08 2.38
CA SER A 440 4.61 -9.81 1.91
C SER A 440 3.16 -9.63 2.35
N SER A 441 2.34 -10.69 2.28
CA SER A 441 0.91 -10.65 2.61
C SER A 441 0.61 -10.47 4.10
N SER A 442 1.57 -10.81 4.96
CA SER A 442 1.39 -10.81 6.42
C SER A 442 2.10 -9.67 7.14
N PHE A 443 3.11 -9.04 6.53
CA PHE A 443 3.83 -7.92 7.16
C PHE A 443 2.89 -6.71 7.41
N PRO A 444 2.79 -6.22 8.66
CA PRO A 444 2.09 -4.96 8.96
C PRO A 444 2.71 -3.79 8.20
N ALA A 445 1.88 -2.84 7.76
CA ALA A 445 2.30 -1.76 6.84
C ALA A 445 3.44 -0.89 7.42
N GLU A 446 3.35 -0.54 8.70
CA GLU A 446 4.35 0.24 9.44
C GLU A 446 5.45 -0.62 10.08
N GLY A 447 5.47 -1.93 9.79
CA GLY A 447 6.41 -2.88 10.40
C GLY A 447 7.81 -2.85 9.77
N PRO A 448 8.88 -3.12 10.54
CA PRO A 448 10.26 -3.15 10.02
C PRO A 448 10.47 -4.22 8.93
N ARG A 449 9.67 -5.30 8.95
CA ARG A 449 9.68 -6.34 7.90
C ARG A 449 9.20 -5.80 6.54
N LYS A 450 8.20 -4.91 6.50
CA LYS A 450 7.72 -4.27 5.27
C LYS A 450 8.78 -3.37 4.64
N LYS A 451 9.55 -2.65 5.48
CA LYS A 451 10.72 -1.87 5.02
C LYS A 451 11.82 -2.77 4.45
N ALA A 452 12.19 -3.85 5.15
CA ALA A 452 13.18 -4.81 4.68
C ALA A 452 12.76 -5.50 3.35
N GLU A 453 11.46 -5.81 3.19
CA GLU A 453 10.91 -6.28 1.92
C GLU A 453 11.14 -5.27 0.79
N CYS A 454 10.75 -4.00 0.99
CA CYS A 454 10.96 -2.91 0.03
C CYS A 454 12.43 -2.74 -0.35
N GLU A 455 13.36 -2.93 0.59
CA GLU A 455 14.80 -2.87 0.34
C GLU A 455 15.31 -4.04 -0.52
N SER A 456 14.62 -5.19 -0.53
CA SER A 456 14.99 -6.40 -1.30
C SER A 456 14.43 -6.46 -2.73
N VAL A 457 13.41 -5.66 -3.06
CA VAL A 457 12.66 -5.70 -4.34
C VAL A 457 13.57 -5.64 -5.58
N GLY A 458 14.60 -4.79 -5.59
CA GLY A 458 15.45 -4.56 -6.76
C GLY A 458 16.16 -5.83 -7.24
N GLU A 459 16.69 -6.65 -6.33
CA GLU A 459 17.36 -7.92 -6.69
C GLU A 459 16.36 -9.02 -7.09
N ALA A 460 15.13 -8.98 -6.58
CA ALA A 460 14.06 -9.86 -7.05
C ALA A 460 13.66 -9.55 -8.50
N VAL A 461 13.42 -8.27 -8.83
CA VAL A 461 13.14 -7.82 -10.22
C VAL A 461 14.29 -8.16 -11.16
N LYS A 462 15.54 -7.96 -10.72
CA LYS A 462 16.74 -8.31 -11.49
C LYS A 462 16.83 -9.81 -11.77
N THR A 463 16.46 -10.65 -10.81
CA THR A 463 16.39 -12.11 -10.98
C THR A 463 15.31 -12.48 -11.99
N LEU A 464 14.09 -11.95 -11.82
CA LEU A 464 12.98 -12.10 -12.76
C LEU A 464 13.36 -11.71 -14.21
N LEU A 465 14.05 -10.58 -14.40
CA LEU A 465 14.56 -10.15 -15.70
C LEU A 465 15.65 -11.07 -16.27
N ARG A 466 16.62 -11.47 -15.45
CA ARG A 466 17.75 -12.33 -15.87
C ARG A 466 17.28 -13.70 -16.35
N GLU A 467 16.35 -14.30 -15.62
CA GLU A 467 15.75 -15.60 -15.98
C GLU A 467 14.59 -15.46 -16.98
N ASN A 468 14.09 -14.24 -17.22
CA ASN A 468 12.88 -13.94 -17.99
C ASN A 468 11.67 -14.73 -17.46
N ILE A 469 11.47 -14.74 -16.14
CA ILE A 469 10.29 -15.31 -15.49
C ILE A 469 9.16 -14.29 -15.57
N ARG A 470 8.00 -14.71 -16.06
CA ARG A 470 6.84 -13.86 -16.35
C ARG A 470 5.61 -14.30 -15.57
N PRO A 471 4.58 -13.44 -15.46
CA PRO A 471 3.31 -13.79 -14.83
C PRO A 471 2.69 -15.09 -15.37
N SER A 472 2.75 -15.37 -16.68
CA SER A 472 2.25 -16.64 -17.25
C SER A 472 3.02 -17.89 -16.83
N ASP A 473 4.28 -17.75 -16.39
CA ASP A 473 5.11 -18.87 -15.94
C ASP A 473 4.81 -19.22 -14.46
N ILE A 474 4.34 -18.23 -13.70
CA ILE A 474 4.00 -18.32 -12.28
C ILE A 474 2.52 -18.70 -12.10
N LEU A 475 1.61 -17.99 -12.79
CA LEU A 475 0.15 -18.10 -12.68
C LEU A 475 -0.40 -19.33 -13.42
N THR A 476 0.03 -20.50 -12.98
CA THR A 476 -0.41 -21.80 -13.50
C THR A 476 -1.73 -22.25 -12.86
N ARG A 477 -2.45 -23.19 -13.51
CA ARG A 477 -3.67 -23.80 -12.96
C ARG A 477 -3.45 -24.40 -11.55
N GLN A 478 -2.29 -25.01 -11.28
CA GLN A 478 -1.94 -25.52 -9.95
C GLN A 478 -1.75 -24.40 -8.92
N ALA A 479 -1.14 -23.27 -9.32
CA ALA A 479 -0.98 -22.12 -8.43
C ALA A 479 -2.34 -21.53 -8.02
N PHE A 480 -3.31 -21.43 -8.95
CA PHE A 480 -4.68 -21.04 -8.63
C PHE A 480 -5.36 -22.04 -7.69
N GLU A 481 -5.13 -23.34 -7.85
CA GLU A 481 -5.67 -24.36 -6.96
C GLU A 481 -5.10 -24.26 -5.54
N ASP A 482 -3.77 -24.18 -5.40
CA ASP A 482 -3.09 -23.96 -4.12
C ASP A 482 -3.60 -22.65 -3.45
N ALA A 483 -3.82 -21.58 -4.22
CA ALA A 483 -4.37 -20.32 -3.73
C ALA A 483 -5.84 -20.43 -3.27
N MET A 484 -6.70 -21.16 -3.97
CA MET A 484 -8.07 -21.44 -3.54
C MET A 484 -8.11 -22.23 -2.23
N ILE A 485 -7.18 -23.17 -2.05
CA ILE A 485 -7.03 -23.95 -0.80
C ILE A 485 -6.64 -23.01 0.34
N VAL A 486 -5.68 -22.10 0.15
CA VAL A 486 -5.30 -21.10 1.16
C VAL A 486 -6.46 -20.16 1.51
N VAL A 487 -7.26 -19.72 0.53
CA VAL A 487 -8.48 -18.92 0.77
C VAL A 487 -9.49 -19.68 1.64
N GLY A 488 -9.69 -20.99 1.40
CA GLY A 488 -10.56 -21.85 2.20
C GLY A 488 -10.05 -22.04 3.63
N VAL A 489 -8.78 -22.40 3.78
CA VAL A 489 -8.08 -22.59 5.07
C VAL A 489 -8.18 -21.35 5.97
N LEU A 490 -8.05 -20.16 5.37
CA LEU A 490 -8.00 -18.88 6.08
C LEU A 490 -9.37 -18.25 6.40
N GLY A 491 -10.50 -18.81 5.91
CA GLY A 491 -11.81 -18.18 6.09
C GLY A 491 -12.07 -16.96 5.20
N GLY A 492 -11.39 -16.89 4.05
CA GLY A 492 -11.27 -15.71 3.18
C GLY A 492 -12.57 -15.12 2.61
N SER A 493 -12.45 -13.90 2.06
CA SER A 493 -13.56 -13.18 1.44
C SER A 493 -14.11 -13.89 0.19
N THR A 494 -15.43 -13.89 0.01
CA THR A 494 -16.12 -14.39 -1.20
C THR A 494 -15.76 -13.59 -2.46
N ASN A 495 -15.32 -12.33 -2.31
CA ASN A 495 -14.74 -11.52 -3.40
C ASN A 495 -13.54 -12.22 -4.08
N ALA A 496 -12.83 -13.12 -3.38
CA ALA A 496 -11.72 -13.88 -3.96
C ALA A 496 -12.15 -14.75 -5.16
N VAL A 497 -13.41 -15.21 -5.20
CA VAL A 497 -13.97 -15.95 -6.35
C VAL A 497 -13.93 -15.07 -7.60
N LEU A 498 -14.49 -13.86 -7.53
CA LEU A 498 -14.50 -12.90 -8.65
C LEU A 498 -13.09 -12.51 -9.09
N HIS A 499 -12.20 -12.32 -8.13
CA HIS A 499 -10.86 -11.80 -8.35
C HIS A 499 -9.92 -12.85 -8.94
N LEU A 500 -9.90 -14.07 -8.41
CA LEU A 500 -9.06 -15.14 -8.95
C LEU A 500 -9.55 -15.62 -10.33
N ILE A 501 -10.85 -15.65 -10.60
CA ILE A 501 -11.38 -15.93 -11.95
C ILE A 501 -10.87 -14.87 -12.95
N ALA A 502 -10.97 -13.58 -12.62
CA ALA A 502 -10.49 -12.51 -13.50
C ALA A 502 -8.95 -12.51 -13.69
N ILE A 503 -8.17 -12.85 -12.65
CA ILE A 503 -6.71 -12.98 -12.77
C ILE A 503 -6.36 -14.20 -13.64
N ALA A 504 -7.06 -15.32 -13.51
CA ALA A 504 -6.86 -16.51 -14.35
C ALA A 504 -7.20 -16.23 -15.83
N ASP A 505 -8.29 -15.51 -16.08
CA ASP A 505 -8.70 -15.08 -17.42
C ASP A 505 -7.61 -14.24 -18.11
N SER A 506 -6.98 -13.31 -17.36
CA SER A 506 -5.91 -12.44 -17.88
C SER A 506 -4.62 -13.15 -18.33
N VAL A 507 -4.44 -14.42 -17.94
CA VAL A 507 -3.34 -15.29 -18.40
C VAL A 507 -3.83 -16.49 -19.23
N GLY A 508 -5.11 -16.51 -19.62
CA GLY A 508 -5.70 -17.59 -20.43
C GLY A 508 -5.90 -18.92 -19.69
N ILE A 509 -5.86 -18.92 -18.35
CA ILE A 509 -6.20 -20.10 -17.54
C ILE A 509 -7.71 -20.13 -17.33
N LYS A 510 -8.37 -21.22 -17.78
CA LYS A 510 -9.77 -21.46 -17.41
C LYS A 510 -9.87 -21.72 -15.90
N LEU A 511 -10.66 -20.90 -15.23
CA LEU A 511 -11.10 -21.07 -13.84
C LEU A 511 -12.56 -20.62 -13.76
N ASP A 512 -13.43 -21.42 -13.14
CA ASP A 512 -14.84 -21.08 -12.96
C ASP A 512 -15.33 -21.32 -11.52
N ILE A 513 -16.59 -21.01 -11.22
CA ILE A 513 -17.13 -21.14 -9.86
C ILE A 513 -17.23 -22.60 -9.39
N ASP A 514 -17.40 -23.57 -10.30
CA ASP A 514 -17.53 -24.97 -9.89
C ASP A 514 -16.17 -25.53 -9.42
N ASP A 515 -15.05 -24.99 -9.94
CA ASP A 515 -13.70 -25.23 -9.42
C ASP A 515 -13.57 -24.82 -7.93
N PHE A 516 -14.14 -23.68 -7.54
CA PHE A 516 -14.15 -23.23 -6.13
C PHE A 516 -14.92 -24.19 -5.23
N GLN A 517 -16.06 -24.71 -5.71
CA GLN A 517 -16.80 -25.71 -4.94
C GLN A 517 -16.00 -27.00 -4.79
N ALA A 518 -15.39 -27.50 -5.86
CA ALA A 518 -14.60 -28.73 -5.84
C ALA A 518 -13.38 -28.62 -4.89
N VAL A 519 -12.78 -27.43 -4.76
CA VAL A 519 -11.73 -27.16 -3.76
C VAL A 519 -12.29 -27.03 -2.35
N SER A 520 -13.38 -26.28 -2.18
CA SER A 520 -14.05 -26.08 -0.87
C SER A 520 -14.47 -27.41 -0.23
N ASP A 521 -14.94 -28.36 -1.04
CA ASP A 521 -15.36 -29.70 -0.61
C ASP A 521 -14.24 -30.53 0.04
N ARG A 522 -12.98 -30.28 -0.35
CA ARG A 522 -11.80 -31.01 0.15
C ARG A 522 -10.89 -30.20 1.08
N THR A 523 -11.22 -28.93 1.32
CA THR A 523 -10.38 -27.99 2.08
C THR A 523 -11.01 -27.68 3.43
N PRO A 524 -10.37 -28.04 4.56
CA PRO A 524 -10.90 -27.67 5.88
C PRO A 524 -10.70 -26.18 6.18
N LEU A 525 -11.65 -25.58 6.89
CA LEU A 525 -11.46 -24.26 7.51
C LEU A 525 -10.65 -24.42 8.80
N LEU A 526 -9.46 -23.80 8.87
CA LEU A 526 -8.54 -23.97 9.99
C LEU A 526 -8.28 -22.69 10.80
N ALA A 527 -8.35 -21.52 10.16
CA ALA A 527 -7.95 -20.26 10.80
C ALA A 527 -9.07 -19.62 11.63
N ASP A 528 -8.79 -19.34 12.90
CA ASP A 528 -9.65 -18.59 13.83
C ASP A 528 -9.51 -17.06 13.61
N LEU A 529 -9.60 -16.61 12.36
CA LEU A 529 -9.42 -15.21 11.97
C LEU A 529 -10.76 -14.50 11.81
N LYS A 530 -10.83 -13.24 12.24
CA LYS A 530 -11.93 -12.32 11.94
C LYS A 530 -12.18 -12.30 10.44
N PRO A 531 -13.44 -12.28 9.99
CA PRO A 531 -14.66 -12.05 10.78
C PRO A 531 -15.37 -13.32 11.28
N SER A 532 -14.86 -14.52 10.96
CA SER A 532 -15.48 -15.79 11.38
C SER A 532 -14.96 -16.30 12.73
N GLY A 533 -13.77 -15.82 13.10
CA GLY A 533 -13.04 -16.12 14.33
C GLY A 533 -12.56 -14.87 15.08
N LYS A 534 -11.60 -15.05 15.98
CA LYS A 534 -11.15 -14.04 16.95
C LYS A 534 -10.01 -13.14 16.50
N TYR A 535 -9.01 -13.69 15.80
CA TYR A 535 -7.70 -13.09 15.58
C TYR A 535 -7.62 -12.24 14.29
N VAL A 536 -6.59 -11.41 14.14
CA VAL A 536 -6.34 -10.57 12.94
C VAL A 536 -5.04 -10.96 12.23
N MET A 537 -4.75 -10.37 11.05
CA MET A 537 -3.54 -10.69 10.27
C MET A 537 -2.23 -10.39 11.03
N GLU A 538 -2.20 -9.39 11.93
CA GLU A 538 -1.02 -9.14 12.77
C GLU A 538 -0.76 -10.30 13.76
N ASP A 539 -1.81 -10.97 14.27
CA ASP A 539 -1.64 -12.15 15.12
C ASP A 539 -1.05 -13.33 14.31
N LEU A 540 -1.52 -13.53 13.08
CA LEU A 540 -0.96 -14.54 12.17
C LEU A 540 0.51 -14.24 11.85
N PHE A 541 0.86 -12.98 11.61
CA PHE A 541 2.24 -12.53 11.42
C PHE A 541 3.12 -12.83 12.64
N ASN A 542 2.64 -12.56 13.85
CA ASN A 542 3.37 -12.79 15.10
C ASN A 542 3.73 -14.27 15.33
N ILE A 543 2.95 -15.22 14.79
CA ILE A 543 3.23 -16.66 14.87
C ILE A 543 4.01 -17.21 13.66
N GLY A 544 4.47 -16.36 12.72
CA GLY A 544 5.28 -16.76 11.55
C GLY A 544 4.69 -16.39 10.18
N GLY A 545 3.48 -15.85 10.15
CA GLY A 545 2.84 -15.30 8.96
C GLY A 545 2.43 -16.33 7.90
N THR A 546 2.21 -15.83 6.70
CA THR A 546 1.84 -16.67 5.54
C THR A 546 2.94 -17.69 5.17
N PRO A 547 4.25 -17.43 5.31
CA PRO A 547 5.27 -18.46 5.06
C PRO A 547 5.18 -19.68 5.99
N ALA A 548 4.87 -19.47 7.27
CA ALA A 548 4.64 -20.57 8.23
C ALA A 548 3.37 -21.36 7.88
N LEU A 549 2.30 -20.68 7.43
CA LEU A 549 1.09 -21.32 6.92
C LEU A 549 1.37 -22.21 5.70
N LEU A 550 2.07 -21.68 4.70
CA LEU A 550 2.40 -22.41 3.47
C LEU A 550 3.29 -23.62 3.77
N LYS A 551 4.26 -23.48 4.68
CA LYS A 551 5.08 -24.60 5.16
C LYS A 551 4.25 -25.68 5.86
N PHE A 552 3.27 -25.29 6.68
CA PHE A 552 2.32 -26.21 7.31
C PHE A 552 1.47 -26.94 6.27
N LEU A 553 0.83 -26.23 5.33
CA LEU A 553 -0.01 -26.84 4.30
C LEU A 553 0.76 -27.78 3.35
N LEU A 554 2.03 -27.48 3.07
CA LEU A 554 2.93 -28.38 2.33
C LEU A 554 3.27 -29.65 3.12
N LYS A 555 3.44 -29.54 4.44
CA LYS A 555 3.72 -30.69 5.32
C LYS A 555 2.50 -31.62 5.42
N GLU A 556 1.30 -31.04 5.51
CA GLU A 556 0.03 -31.79 5.56
C GLU A 556 -0.41 -32.29 4.17
N GLY A 557 0.32 -31.95 3.09
CA GLY A 557 0.01 -32.38 1.72
C GLY A 557 -1.22 -31.71 1.10
N LEU A 558 -1.67 -30.59 1.66
CA LEU A 558 -2.86 -29.86 1.20
C LEU A 558 -2.59 -28.97 -0.02
N ILE A 559 -1.35 -28.51 -0.23
CA ILE A 559 -0.95 -27.73 -1.41
C ILE A 559 0.28 -28.34 -2.08
N SER A 560 0.46 -28.11 -3.38
CA SER A 560 1.60 -28.64 -4.14
C SER A 560 2.89 -27.85 -3.92
N GLY A 561 2.82 -26.52 -4.02
CA GLY A 561 3.95 -25.59 -3.95
C GLY A 561 5.06 -25.85 -4.96
N SER A 562 4.77 -26.58 -6.05
CA SER A 562 5.71 -26.92 -7.12
C SER A 562 5.90 -25.81 -8.17
N GLY A 563 4.98 -24.83 -8.22
CA GLY A 563 5.08 -23.67 -9.10
C GLY A 563 6.25 -22.76 -8.75
N ILE A 564 6.89 -22.18 -9.78
CA ILE A 564 7.91 -21.14 -9.64
C ILE A 564 7.28 -19.83 -9.15
N THR A 565 8.04 -19.02 -8.41
CA THR A 565 7.59 -17.74 -7.86
C THR A 565 8.51 -16.60 -8.31
N VAL A 566 8.18 -15.37 -7.91
CA VAL A 566 9.00 -14.17 -8.17
C VAL A 566 10.40 -14.18 -7.55
N THR A 567 10.74 -15.17 -6.71
CA THR A 567 12.12 -15.37 -6.21
C THR A 567 13.01 -16.15 -7.21
N GLY A 568 12.43 -16.72 -8.27
CA GLY A 568 13.10 -17.68 -9.15
C GLY A 568 13.21 -19.10 -8.59
N LYS A 569 12.61 -19.36 -7.42
CA LYS A 569 12.50 -20.70 -6.82
C LYS A 569 11.04 -21.17 -6.79
N THR A 570 10.82 -22.45 -6.54
CA THR A 570 9.48 -22.98 -6.24
C THR A 570 8.97 -22.46 -4.89
N LEU A 571 7.64 -22.45 -4.70
CA LEU A 571 7.03 -22.08 -3.42
C LEU A 571 7.55 -22.98 -2.27
N LYS A 572 7.71 -24.27 -2.53
CA LYS A 572 8.26 -25.25 -1.59
C LYS A 572 9.70 -24.94 -1.17
N GLU A 573 10.57 -24.56 -2.10
CA GLU A 573 11.94 -24.15 -1.80
C GLU A 573 12.02 -22.82 -1.03
N ASN A 574 11.09 -21.89 -1.27
CA ASN A 574 11.05 -20.61 -0.55
C ASN A 574 10.76 -20.77 0.94
N VAL A 575 9.92 -21.74 1.32
CA VAL A 575 9.52 -21.96 2.72
C VAL A 575 10.28 -23.09 3.43
N ALA A 576 11.09 -23.88 2.71
CA ALA A 576 11.82 -25.02 3.26
C ALA A 576 12.63 -24.67 4.50
N ASP A 577 13.41 -23.59 4.46
CA ASP A 577 14.31 -23.17 5.55
C ASP A 577 13.68 -22.16 6.53
N LEU A 578 12.45 -21.70 6.29
CA LEU A 578 11.76 -20.75 7.15
C LEU A 578 11.19 -21.43 8.42
N PRO A 579 11.06 -20.73 9.55
CA PRO A 579 10.42 -21.30 10.74
C PRO A 579 8.97 -21.72 10.46
N GLY A 580 8.54 -22.82 11.08
CA GLY A 580 7.12 -23.17 11.14
C GLY A 580 6.40 -22.39 12.24
N PHE A 581 5.11 -22.69 12.43
CA PHE A 581 4.36 -22.20 13.58
C PHE A 581 4.95 -22.72 14.92
N PRO A 582 4.83 -21.96 16.03
CA PRO A 582 4.94 -22.49 17.38
C PRO A 582 3.94 -23.64 17.60
N ASP A 583 4.32 -24.67 18.36
CA ASP A 583 3.47 -25.86 18.56
C ASP A 583 2.17 -25.56 19.34
N ASP A 584 2.14 -24.48 20.13
CA ASP A 584 1.05 -24.08 21.02
C ASP A 584 0.17 -22.94 20.49
N GLN A 585 0.40 -22.46 19.25
CA GLN A 585 -0.39 -21.35 18.72
C GLN A 585 -1.88 -21.71 18.52
N PRO A 586 -2.82 -20.83 18.88
CA PRO A 586 -4.26 -21.13 18.85
C PRO A 586 -4.97 -20.77 17.53
N ILE A 587 -4.28 -20.11 16.59
CA ILE A 587 -4.88 -19.40 15.45
C ILE A 587 -5.19 -20.35 14.29
N ILE A 588 -4.22 -21.17 13.89
CA ILE A 588 -4.37 -22.18 12.83
C ILE A 588 -4.60 -23.54 13.48
N ARG A 589 -5.82 -24.08 13.35
CA ARG A 589 -6.16 -25.41 13.86
C ARG A 589 -5.42 -26.51 13.09
N PRO A 590 -5.06 -27.64 13.73
CA PRO A 590 -4.55 -28.81 13.02
C PRO A 590 -5.64 -29.44 12.16
N VAL A 591 -5.25 -30.11 11.06
CA VAL A 591 -6.17 -30.77 10.11
C VAL A 591 -7.06 -31.82 10.79
N SER A 592 -6.59 -32.42 11.89
CA SER A 592 -7.34 -33.39 12.69
C SER A 592 -8.43 -32.78 13.60
N ASN A 593 -8.48 -31.45 13.76
CA ASN A 593 -9.48 -30.75 14.57
C ASN A 593 -9.84 -29.38 13.95
N PRO A 594 -10.39 -29.37 12.73
CA PRO A 594 -10.67 -28.15 11.98
C PRO A 594 -11.87 -27.39 12.58
N ILE A 595 -12.04 -26.12 12.23
CA ILE A 595 -13.23 -25.33 12.59
C ILE A 595 -14.45 -25.85 11.81
N LYS A 596 -14.25 -26.19 10.54
CA LYS A 596 -15.22 -26.86 9.67
C LYS A 596 -14.46 -27.85 8.77
N PRO A 597 -14.95 -29.09 8.57
CA PRO A 597 -14.24 -30.09 7.76
C PRO A 597 -14.18 -29.74 6.25
N THR A 598 -15.00 -28.81 5.80
CA THR A 598 -15.01 -28.26 4.43
C THR A 598 -14.94 -26.73 4.48
N GLY A 599 -14.72 -26.09 3.33
CA GLY A 599 -14.57 -24.65 3.21
C GLY A 599 -15.87 -23.90 3.50
N HIS A 600 -15.74 -22.63 3.91
CA HIS A 600 -16.88 -21.74 4.13
C HIS A 600 -17.48 -21.19 2.83
N ILE A 601 -16.71 -21.05 1.76
CA ILE A 601 -17.24 -20.63 0.46
C ILE A 601 -18.09 -21.78 -0.10
N GLN A 602 -19.36 -21.49 -0.38
CA GLN A 602 -20.29 -22.44 -1.00
C GLN A 602 -20.93 -21.80 -2.22
N ILE A 603 -20.98 -22.55 -3.30
CA ILE A 603 -21.60 -22.18 -4.56
C ILE A 603 -23.01 -22.77 -4.57
N LEU A 604 -24.02 -21.91 -4.62
CA LEU A 604 -25.43 -22.32 -4.64
C LEU A 604 -26.01 -22.08 -6.03
N ARG A 605 -26.72 -23.08 -6.56
CA ARG A 605 -27.48 -23.01 -7.82
C ARG A 605 -28.97 -23.23 -7.52
N GLY A 606 -29.86 -22.98 -8.46
CA GLY A 606 -31.30 -23.25 -8.29
C GLY A 606 -32.16 -22.36 -9.16
N SER A 607 -33.46 -22.33 -8.90
CA SER A 607 -34.41 -21.53 -9.67
C SER A 607 -34.20 -20.01 -9.50
N LEU A 608 -33.55 -19.55 -8.42
CA LEU A 608 -33.12 -18.16 -8.26
C LEU A 608 -31.78 -17.84 -8.92
N ALA A 609 -30.83 -18.77 -8.86
CA ALA A 609 -29.45 -18.59 -9.27
C ALA A 609 -28.99 -19.69 -10.25
N PRO A 610 -29.58 -19.77 -11.46
CA PRO A 610 -29.23 -20.84 -12.41
C PRO A 610 -27.79 -20.72 -12.91
N GLY A 611 -27.26 -19.50 -13.07
CA GLY A 611 -25.85 -19.26 -13.36
C GLY A 611 -24.91 -19.52 -12.18
N GLY A 612 -25.45 -19.59 -10.96
CA GLY A 612 -24.71 -19.75 -9.71
C GLY A 612 -24.78 -18.50 -8.82
N SER A 613 -24.37 -18.68 -7.58
CA SER A 613 -24.25 -17.63 -6.55
C SER A 613 -23.22 -18.06 -5.51
N VAL A 614 -22.71 -17.13 -4.70
CA VAL A 614 -21.64 -17.37 -3.73
C VAL A 614 -22.09 -16.99 -2.33
N GLY A 615 -22.12 -17.97 -1.42
CA GLY A 615 -22.38 -17.79 0.00
C GLY A 615 -21.15 -18.05 0.88
N LYS A 616 -21.10 -17.40 2.04
CA LYS A 616 -20.15 -17.70 3.12
C LYS A 616 -20.88 -18.47 4.22
N ILE A 617 -20.86 -19.80 4.15
CA ILE A 617 -21.57 -20.70 5.08
C ILE A 617 -20.59 -21.34 6.06
N THR A 618 -20.56 -20.85 7.30
CA THR A 618 -19.67 -21.37 8.35
C THR A 618 -20.23 -22.60 9.08
N GLY A 619 -21.54 -22.82 9.00
CA GLY A 619 -22.28 -23.86 9.72
C GLY A 619 -22.80 -23.42 11.10
N LYS A 620 -22.29 -22.31 11.67
CA LYS A 620 -22.79 -21.71 12.92
C LYS A 620 -24.23 -21.19 12.79
N GLU A 621 -24.57 -20.76 11.58
CA GLU A 621 -25.89 -20.28 11.15
C GLU A 621 -26.88 -21.42 10.84
N GLY A 622 -26.43 -22.67 10.85
CA GLY A 622 -27.17 -23.82 10.33
C GLY A 622 -26.81 -24.12 8.87
N LEU A 623 -27.49 -25.12 8.29
CA LEU A 623 -27.24 -25.57 6.90
C LEU A 623 -28.46 -25.39 5.97
N ARG A 624 -29.64 -25.08 6.51
CA ARG A 624 -30.85 -24.77 5.74
C ARG A 624 -31.59 -23.59 6.34
N PHE A 625 -32.07 -22.70 5.49
CA PHE A 625 -32.93 -21.57 5.84
C PHE A 625 -34.12 -21.53 4.88
N GLU A 626 -35.32 -21.33 5.41
CA GLU A 626 -36.54 -21.24 4.63
C GLU A 626 -37.39 -20.11 5.20
N GLY A 627 -37.79 -19.17 4.34
CA GLY A 627 -38.43 -17.93 4.79
C GLY A 627 -39.26 -17.23 3.74
N THR A 628 -39.96 -16.18 4.19
CA THR A 628 -40.79 -15.33 3.32
C THR A 628 -39.94 -14.22 2.71
N ALA A 629 -40.09 -13.97 1.42
CA ALA A 629 -39.35 -12.93 0.70
C ALA A 629 -39.81 -11.52 1.12
N LYS A 630 -38.83 -10.65 1.34
CA LYS A 630 -38.98 -9.18 1.48
C LYS A 630 -38.05 -8.49 0.50
N VAL A 631 -38.60 -7.76 -0.46
CA VAL A 631 -37.89 -7.35 -1.68
C VAL A 631 -37.59 -5.85 -1.70
N TYR A 632 -36.33 -5.50 -1.96
CA TYR A 632 -35.83 -4.14 -2.00
C TYR A 632 -35.03 -3.92 -3.30
N ASP A 633 -35.35 -2.84 -4.02
CA ASP A 633 -34.70 -2.50 -5.30
C ASP A 633 -33.41 -1.65 -5.13
N TYR A 634 -32.99 -1.38 -3.89
CA TYR A 634 -31.74 -0.71 -3.51
C TYR A 634 -31.40 -0.90 -2.01
N GLU A 635 -30.13 -0.71 -1.65
CA GLU A 635 -29.59 -0.90 -0.29
C GLU A 635 -30.32 -0.07 0.79
N ASP A 636 -30.53 1.23 0.57
CA ASP A 636 -31.08 2.12 1.60
C ASP A 636 -32.55 1.81 1.95
N ALA A 637 -33.38 1.34 1.00
CA ALA A 637 -34.77 0.94 1.28
C ALA A 637 -34.86 -0.17 2.34
N PHE A 638 -33.89 -1.09 2.33
CA PHE A 638 -33.76 -2.13 3.34
C PHE A 638 -33.40 -1.54 4.71
N ILE A 639 -32.46 -0.58 4.74
CA ILE A 639 -32.02 0.07 5.99
C ILE A 639 -33.18 0.84 6.62
N GLU A 640 -33.92 1.63 5.85
CA GLU A 640 -35.09 2.35 6.35
C GLU A 640 -36.17 1.41 6.92
N ALA A 641 -36.36 0.22 6.31
CA ALA A 641 -37.29 -0.79 6.83
C ALA A 641 -36.81 -1.43 8.14
N LEU A 642 -35.50 -1.64 8.28
CA LEU A 642 -34.88 -2.10 9.53
C LEU A 642 -35.00 -1.04 10.64
N GLU A 643 -34.76 0.24 10.34
CA GLU A 643 -34.93 1.37 11.27
C GLU A 643 -36.38 1.51 11.74
N ARG A 644 -37.36 1.23 10.88
CA ARG A 644 -38.79 1.18 11.22
C ARG A 644 -39.22 -0.08 12.00
N GLY A 645 -38.32 -1.03 12.23
CA GLY A 645 -38.60 -2.28 12.96
C GLY A 645 -39.55 -3.23 12.21
N GLU A 646 -39.55 -3.21 10.87
CA GLU A 646 -40.40 -4.08 10.05
C GLU A 646 -40.01 -5.56 10.15
N LEU A 647 -38.74 -5.85 10.43
CA LEU A 647 -38.19 -7.20 10.58
C LEU A 647 -38.24 -7.63 12.05
N LYS A 648 -38.78 -8.83 12.30
CA LYS A 648 -39.07 -9.31 13.65
C LYS A 648 -38.27 -10.55 14.02
N LYS A 649 -37.76 -10.56 15.25
CA LYS A 649 -37.11 -11.74 15.83
C LYS A 649 -38.08 -12.92 15.88
N GLY A 650 -37.62 -14.10 15.49
CA GLY A 650 -38.42 -15.31 15.33
C GLY A 650 -39.20 -15.44 14.01
N GLU A 651 -39.25 -14.40 13.16
CA GLU A 651 -39.91 -14.47 11.85
C GLU A 651 -38.88 -14.74 10.74
N LYS A 652 -38.91 -15.94 10.15
CA LYS A 652 -37.97 -16.33 9.08
C LYS A 652 -38.22 -15.53 7.80
N THR A 653 -37.35 -14.57 7.57
CA THR A 653 -37.42 -13.64 6.45
C THR A 653 -36.22 -13.81 5.53
N VAL A 654 -36.44 -13.89 4.22
CA VAL A 654 -35.38 -13.80 3.21
C VAL A 654 -35.45 -12.41 2.59
N VAL A 655 -34.50 -11.55 2.95
CA VAL A 655 -34.38 -10.21 2.40
C VAL A 655 -33.65 -10.30 1.06
N VAL A 656 -34.30 -9.77 0.03
CA VAL A 656 -33.83 -9.77 -1.36
C VAL A 656 -33.46 -8.35 -1.73
N ILE A 657 -32.16 -8.03 -1.81
CA ILE A 657 -31.68 -6.74 -2.31
C ILE A 657 -31.22 -6.94 -3.75
N ARG A 658 -31.92 -6.33 -4.71
CA ARG A 658 -31.70 -6.58 -6.15
C ARG A 658 -31.43 -5.30 -6.93
N TYR A 659 -30.99 -5.45 -8.19
CA TYR A 659 -30.44 -4.37 -9.00
C TYR A 659 -29.16 -3.76 -8.39
N GLU A 660 -28.41 -4.54 -7.63
CA GLU A 660 -27.06 -4.20 -7.15
C GLU A 660 -25.97 -5.06 -7.81
N GLY A 661 -26.32 -5.76 -8.89
CA GLY A 661 -25.38 -6.51 -9.73
C GLY A 661 -24.41 -5.64 -10.55
N PRO A 662 -23.56 -6.27 -11.38
CA PRO A 662 -22.58 -5.58 -12.24
C PRO A 662 -23.17 -4.46 -13.09
N LYS A 663 -24.33 -4.67 -13.71
CA LYS A 663 -25.02 -3.70 -14.57
C LYS A 663 -26.11 -2.93 -13.82
N GLY A 664 -26.80 -3.59 -12.89
CA GLY A 664 -27.88 -3.01 -12.08
C GLY A 664 -27.40 -1.92 -11.14
N GLY A 665 -26.30 -2.16 -10.41
CA GLY A 665 -25.71 -1.21 -9.46
C GLY A 665 -25.58 0.20 -10.04
N PRO A 666 -24.84 0.40 -11.15
CA PRO A 666 -23.84 -0.53 -11.71
C PRO A 666 -22.60 -0.65 -10.82
N GLY A 667 -21.67 -1.50 -11.20
CA GLY A 667 -20.39 -1.66 -10.49
C GLY A 667 -20.42 -2.65 -9.34
N MET A 668 -21.49 -3.43 -9.21
CA MET A 668 -21.66 -4.50 -8.21
C MET A 668 -21.24 -4.06 -6.78
N PRO A 669 -21.90 -3.06 -6.18
CA PRO A 669 -21.50 -2.52 -4.87
C PRO A 669 -21.41 -3.59 -3.77
N GLU A 670 -20.51 -3.36 -2.82
CA GLU A 670 -20.31 -4.20 -1.64
C GLU A 670 -21.12 -3.66 -0.46
N MET A 671 -22.09 -4.44 0.01
CA MET A 671 -23.01 -4.08 1.08
C MET A 671 -22.54 -4.69 2.40
N LEU A 672 -21.96 -3.86 3.27
CA LEU A 672 -21.64 -4.19 4.66
C LEU A 672 -22.65 -3.60 5.65
N LYS A 673 -23.31 -2.50 5.28
CA LYS A 673 -24.26 -1.76 6.11
C LYS A 673 -25.49 -2.64 6.44
N PRO A 674 -26.16 -3.32 5.48
CA PRO A 674 -27.24 -4.28 5.75
C PRO A 674 -26.85 -5.42 6.69
N SER A 675 -25.74 -6.12 6.40
CA SER A 675 -25.35 -7.32 7.14
C SER A 675 -24.88 -6.98 8.56
N SER A 676 -24.16 -5.86 8.73
CA SER A 676 -23.74 -5.37 10.05
C SER A 676 -24.93 -4.87 10.88
N ALA A 677 -25.90 -4.20 10.26
CA ALA A 677 -27.09 -3.71 10.95
C ALA A 677 -28.01 -4.85 11.42
N ILE A 678 -28.21 -5.90 10.61
CA ILE A 678 -28.91 -7.13 11.04
C ILE A 678 -28.23 -7.78 12.25
N MET A 679 -26.89 -7.79 12.29
CA MET A 679 -26.15 -8.36 13.42
C MET A 679 -26.24 -7.51 14.68
N GLY A 680 -26.07 -6.18 14.58
CA GLY A 680 -26.26 -5.28 15.73
C GLY A 680 -27.70 -5.22 16.25
N ALA A 681 -28.69 -5.52 15.40
CA ALA A 681 -30.09 -5.70 15.79
C ALA A 681 -30.40 -7.11 16.35
N GLY A 682 -29.42 -8.04 16.38
CA GLY A 682 -29.61 -9.40 16.89
C GLY A 682 -30.51 -10.30 16.03
N LEU A 683 -30.67 -9.99 14.75
CA LEU A 683 -31.57 -10.67 13.80
C LEU A 683 -30.87 -11.74 12.94
N GLY A 684 -29.55 -11.95 13.09
CA GLY A 684 -28.73 -12.79 12.20
C GLY A 684 -29.09 -14.28 12.09
N ASN A 685 -29.95 -14.80 12.96
CA ASN A 685 -30.49 -16.17 12.86
C ASN A 685 -31.89 -16.22 12.24
N ASP A 686 -32.58 -15.08 12.12
CA ASP A 686 -33.98 -14.98 11.67
C ASP A 686 -34.12 -14.29 10.31
N VAL A 687 -33.10 -13.57 9.87
CA VAL A 687 -33.04 -12.93 8.56
C VAL A 687 -31.88 -13.50 7.74
N ALA A 688 -32.19 -14.01 6.55
CA ALA A 688 -31.21 -14.29 5.50
C ALA A 688 -31.17 -13.12 4.50
N LEU A 689 -30.01 -12.88 3.89
CA LEU A 689 -29.80 -11.85 2.88
C LEU A 689 -29.35 -12.48 1.55
N ILE A 690 -30.05 -12.17 0.47
CA ILE A 690 -29.68 -12.58 -0.90
C ILE A 690 -29.57 -11.36 -1.82
N THR A 691 -28.61 -11.38 -2.76
CA THR A 691 -28.41 -10.28 -3.71
C THR A 691 -27.70 -10.70 -5.01
N ASP A 692 -27.96 -9.94 -6.08
CA ASP A 692 -27.15 -9.93 -7.30
C ASP A 692 -25.84 -9.13 -7.16
N GLY A 693 -25.74 -8.27 -6.14
CA GLY A 693 -24.53 -7.57 -5.72
C GLY A 693 -23.59 -8.41 -4.85
N ARG A 694 -22.86 -7.76 -3.94
CA ARG A 694 -21.88 -8.43 -3.05
C ARG A 694 -22.17 -8.08 -1.59
N PHE A 695 -22.07 -9.05 -0.70
CA PHE A 695 -21.96 -8.79 0.74
C PHE A 695 -20.50 -8.70 1.15
N SER A 696 -20.18 -7.78 2.05
CA SER A 696 -18.81 -7.69 2.52
C SER A 696 -18.45 -8.89 3.39
N GLY A 697 -17.18 -9.31 3.33
CA GLY A 697 -16.70 -10.47 4.07
C GLY A 697 -16.91 -10.38 5.59
N GLY A 698 -17.06 -9.16 6.13
CA GLY A 698 -17.17 -8.79 7.55
C GLY A 698 -18.39 -9.25 8.35
N SER A 699 -19.15 -10.24 7.88
CA SER A 699 -20.39 -10.67 8.53
C SER A 699 -20.56 -12.20 8.47
N HIS A 700 -21.44 -12.73 9.33
CA HIS A 700 -21.82 -14.15 9.38
C HIS A 700 -23.30 -14.33 9.00
N GLY A 701 -23.83 -15.56 9.03
CA GLY A 701 -25.22 -15.85 8.67
C GLY A 701 -25.40 -16.22 7.19
N PHE A 702 -26.65 -16.48 6.79
CA PHE A 702 -26.99 -16.76 5.39
C PHE A 702 -26.91 -15.48 4.54
N LEU A 703 -25.69 -15.17 4.10
CA LEU A 703 -25.36 -14.06 3.20
C LEU A 703 -24.95 -14.62 1.84
N ILE A 704 -25.82 -14.52 0.83
CA ILE A 704 -25.61 -15.06 -0.52
C ILE A 704 -25.56 -13.91 -1.53
N GLY A 705 -24.38 -13.65 -2.08
CA GLY A 705 -24.18 -12.67 -3.14
C GLY A 705 -23.99 -13.32 -4.50
N HIS A 706 -23.67 -12.49 -5.49
CA HIS A 706 -23.23 -12.91 -6.82
C HIS A 706 -24.30 -13.73 -7.56
N ILE A 707 -25.59 -13.50 -7.32
CA ILE A 707 -26.68 -14.26 -7.98
C ILE A 707 -26.69 -13.95 -9.49
N VAL A 708 -26.50 -15.01 -10.30
CA VAL A 708 -26.48 -14.93 -11.77
C VAL A 708 -27.67 -15.70 -12.37
N PRO A 709 -28.38 -15.12 -13.36
CA PRO A 709 -28.24 -13.74 -13.87
C PRO A 709 -28.72 -12.68 -12.87
N GLU A 710 -28.16 -11.48 -12.96
CA GLU A 710 -28.58 -10.33 -12.14
C GLU A 710 -29.99 -9.83 -12.53
N ALA A 711 -30.63 -9.05 -11.64
CA ALA A 711 -31.98 -8.55 -11.88
C ALA A 711 -32.05 -7.61 -13.10
N MET A 712 -30.98 -6.86 -13.38
CA MET A 712 -30.91 -5.93 -14.53
C MET A 712 -30.99 -6.64 -15.89
N GLU A 713 -30.63 -7.92 -15.94
CA GLU A 713 -30.64 -8.76 -17.15
C GLU A 713 -31.91 -9.66 -17.21
N GLY A 714 -32.91 -9.42 -16.36
CA GLY A 714 -34.11 -10.24 -16.27
C GLY A 714 -33.88 -11.60 -15.59
N GLY A 715 -32.83 -11.72 -14.77
CA GLY A 715 -32.57 -12.88 -13.94
C GLY A 715 -33.72 -13.17 -12.96
N PRO A 716 -33.87 -14.41 -12.47
CA PRO A 716 -35.00 -14.80 -11.61
C PRO A 716 -35.16 -13.94 -10.35
N ILE A 717 -34.05 -13.45 -9.77
CA ILE A 717 -34.06 -12.49 -8.65
C ILE A 717 -34.81 -11.18 -8.98
N GLY A 718 -34.80 -10.74 -10.24
CA GLY A 718 -35.59 -9.60 -10.74
C GLY A 718 -37.10 -9.84 -10.79
N LEU A 719 -37.55 -11.08 -10.57
CA LEU A 719 -38.96 -11.51 -10.66
C LEU A 719 -39.57 -11.86 -9.29
N VAL A 720 -38.78 -11.83 -8.21
CA VAL A 720 -39.26 -12.08 -6.85
C VAL A 720 -40.22 -10.98 -6.41
N GLN A 721 -41.25 -11.35 -5.65
CA GLN A 721 -42.25 -10.48 -5.05
C GLN A 721 -42.32 -10.70 -3.53
N ASP A 722 -42.76 -9.67 -2.82
CA ASP A 722 -43.04 -9.75 -1.39
C ASP A 722 -44.03 -10.88 -1.08
N GLY A 723 -43.69 -11.75 -0.13
CA GLY A 723 -44.52 -12.90 0.25
C GLY A 723 -44.16 -14.23 -0.43
N ASP A 724 -43.35 -14.23 -1.49
CA ASP A 724 -42.84 -15.47 -2.09
C ASP A 724 -42.06 -16.32 -1.05
N LYS A 725 -41.99 -17.64 -1.25
CA LYS A 725 -41.19 -18.52 -0.39
C LYS A 725 -39.83 -18.81 -1.03
N ILE A 726 -38.76 -18.70 -0.24
CA ILE A 726 -37.39 -18.92 -0.68
C ILE A 726 -36.73 -19.96 0.23
N VAL A 727 -36.05 -20.92 -0.40
CA VAL A 727 -35.32 -22.02 0.22
C VAL A 727 -33.83 -21.84 -0.06
N ILE A 728 -33.03 -21.83 1.00
CA ILE A 728 -31.57 -21.83 0.98
C ILE A 728 -31.12 -23.14 1.65
N ASP A 729 -30.48 -24.04 0.91
CA ASP A 729 -30.08 -25.36 1.39
C ASP A 729 -28.60 -25.60 1.04
N ALA A 730 -27.72 -25.40 2.01
CA ALA A 730 -26.26 -25.49 1.83
C ALA A 730 -25.76 -26.95 1.74
N GLU A 731 -26.55 -27.94 2.20
CA GLU A 731 -26.21 -29.35 2.03
C GLU A 731 -26.44 -29.79 0.58
N LYS A 732 -27.59 -29.40 0.00
CA LYS A 732 -27.93 -29.68 -1.40
C LYS A 732 -27.32 -28.69 -2.39
N ARG A 733 -26.78 -27.57 -1.89
CA ARG A 733 -26.24 -26.44 -2.65
C ARG A 733 -27.30 -25.73 -3.50
N VAL A 734 -28.49 -25.56 -2.91
CA VAL A 734 -29.68 -25.06 -3.58
C VAL A 734 -30.08 -23.66 -3.07
N LEU A 735 -30.44 -22.79 -4.00
CA LEU A 735 -31.12 -21.51 -3.78
C LEU A 735 -32.36 -21.44 -4.69
N ASP A 736 -33.52 -21.79 -4.14
CA ASP A 736 -34.78 -21.95 -4.88
C ASP A 736 -35.84 -20.94 -4.43
N LEU A 737 -36.63 -20.49 -5.42
CA LEU A 737 -37.88 -19.77 -5.27
C LEU A 737 -39.05 -20.73 -5.50
N GLU A 738 -39.90 -20.87 -4.50
CA GLU A 738 -41.09 -21.73 -4.48
C GLU A 738 -42.27 -21.00 -5.15
N VAL A 739 -42.13 -20.70 -6.45
CA VAL A 739 -43.17 -20.09 -7.28
C VAL A 739 -43.40 -20.95 -8.54
N PRO A 740 -44.65 -21.30 -8.90
CA PRO A 740 -44.94 -22.12 -10.08
C PRO A 740 -44.37 -21.53 -11.37
N ALA A 741 -43.87 -22.40 -12.25
CA ALA A 741 -43.22 -22.00 -13.51
C ALA A 741 -44.11 -21.11 -14.41
N GLU A 742 -45.42 -21.34 -14.42
CA GLU A 742 -46.40 -20.53 -15.16
C GLU A 742 -46.45 -19.07 -14.66
N GLU A 743 -46.43 -18.86 -13.34
CA GLU A 743 -46.41 -17.52 -12.75
C GLU A 743 -45.04 -16.86 -12.97
N MET A 744 -43.94 -17.61 -12.85
CA MET A 744 -42.61 -17.08 -13.18
C MET A 744 -42.49 -16.63 -14.63
N GLU A 745 -43.07 -17.36 -15.58
CA GLU A 745 -43.09 -16.99 -17.00
C GLU A 745 -44.01 -15.79 -17.27
N LYS A 746 -45.14 -15.68 -16.58
CA LYS A 746 -45.99 -14.47 -16.59
C LYS A 746 -45.25 -13.24 -16.05
N ARG A 747 -44.56 -13.37 -14.92
CA ARG A 747 -43.71 -12.30 -14.35
C ARG A 747 -42.58 -11.93 -15.31
N ARG A 748 -41.90 -12.90 -15.94
CA ARG A 748 -40.86 -12.68 -16.95
C ARG A 748 -41.35 -11.88 -18.16
N LYS A 749 -42.55 -12.19 -18.67
CA LYS A 749 -43.18 -11.44 -19.79
C LYS A 749 -43.63 -10.03 -19.41
N ALA A 750 -43.95 -9.80 -18.14
CA ALA A 750 -44.33 -8.49 -17.62
C ALA A 750 -43.12 -7.61 -17.25
N TRP A 751 -41.96 -8.23 -16.96
CA TRP A 751 -40.75 -7.54 -16.54
C TRP A 751 -40.19 -6.62 -17.64
N LYS A 752 -39.68 -5.47 -17.21
CA LYS A 752 -38.95 -4.51 -18.02
C LYS A 752 -37.75 -4.04 -17.23
N ALA A 753 -36.59 -3.95 -17.87
CA ALA A 753 -35.40 -3.39 -17.25
C ALA A 753 -35.70 -1.96 -16.74
N PRO A 754 -35.32 -1.60 -15.50
CA PRO A 754 -35.40 -0.23 -15.03
C PRO A 754 -34.42 0.67 -15.78
N GLU A 755 -34.59 1.99 -15.67
CA GLU A 755 -33.65 2.93 -16.29
C GLU A 755 -32.25 2.79 -15.68
N ALA A 756 -31.22 2.90 -16.53
CA ALA A 756 -29.84 2.78 -16.09
C ALA A 756 -29.46 3.93 -15.14
N ARG A 757 -29.20 3.58 -13.86
CA ARG A 757 -28.83 4.52 -12.78
C ARG A 757 -27.59 5.40 -13.07
N ALA A 758 -26.78 5.05 -14.08
CA ALA A 758 -25.66 5.85 -14.56
C ALA A 758 -25.68 5.96 -16.10
N PRO A 759 -26.24 7.03 -16.70
CA PRO A 759 -26.42 7.13 -18.14
C PRO A 759 -25.14 7.50 -18.93
N ARG A 760 -24.10 8.01 -18.25
CA ARG A 760 -22.80 8.42 -18.83
C ARG A 760 -21.65 8.16 -17.85
N GLY A 761 -20.41 8.35 -18.31
CA GLY A 761 -19.21 8.22 -17.47
C GLY A 761 -18.68 6.78 -17.37
N THR A 762 -17.81 6.52 -16.40
CA THR A 762 -17.14 5.20 -16.28
C THR A 762 -18.10 4.06 -15.99
N LEU A 763 -19.10 4.26 -15.11
CA LEU A 763 -20.12 3.25 -14.81
C LEU A 763 -20.94 2.86 -16.04
N ALA A 764 -21.23 3.82 -16.93
CA ALA A 764 -21.94 3.56 -18.18
C ALA A 764 -21.10 2.79 -19.21
N LYS A 765 -19.76 2.89 -19.16
CA LYS A 765 -18.87 2.02 -19.94
C LYS A 765 -18.84 0.62 -19.33
N TYR A 766 -18.61 0.52 -18.02
CA TYR A 766 -18.56 -0.73 -17.27
C TYR A 766 -19.83 -1.57 -17.50
N ALA A 767 -21.02 -1.00 -17.29
CA ALA A 767 -22.29 -1.70 -17.47
C ALA A 767 -22.56 -2.22 -18.90
N ARG A 768 -21.84 -1.71 -19.92
CA ARG A 768 -21.95 -2.18 -21.30
C ARG A 768 -20.98 -3.30 -21.65
N LEU A 769 -19.86 -3.39 -20.93
CA LEU A 769 -18.74 -4.29 -21.22
C LEU A 769 -18.62 -5.46 -20.23
N VAL A 770 -19.16 -5.28 -19.02
CA VAL A 770 -18.98 -6.23 -17.93
C VAL A 770 -19.75 -7.53 -18.17
N THR A 771 -19.05 -8.64 -17.98
CA THR A 771 -19.64 -9.99 -17.85
C THR A 771 -20.36 -10.17 -16.50
N ASP A 772 -21.14 -11.24 -16.35
CA ASP A 772 -21.74 -11.56 -15.06
C ASP A 772 -20.71 -12.03 -14.01
N ALA A 773 -21.19 -12.19 -12.78
CA ALA A 773 -20.37 -12.54 -11.62
C ALA A 773 -19.75 -13.95 -11.68
N SER A 774 -20.38 -14.91 -12.36
CA SER A 774 -19.82 -16.27 -12.51
C SER A 774 -18.59 -16.29 -13.41
N HIS A 775 -18.44 -15.27 -14.26
CA HIS A 775 -17.28 -15.04 -15.13
C HIS A 775 -16.29 -14.00 -14.57
N GLY A 776 -16.40 -13.65 -13.28
CA GLY A 776 -15.47 -12.76 -12.59
C GLY A 776 -15.64 -11.26 -12.87
N CYS A 777 -16.75 -10.85 -13.50
CA CYS A 777 -17.04 -9.46 -13.88
C CYS A 777 -15.94 -8.81 -14.75
N VAL A 778 -15.28 -9.57 -15.64
CA VAL A 778 -14.28 -9.02 -16.57
C VAL A 778 -14.95 -8.12 -17.62
N THR A 779 -14.19 -7.15 -18.16
CA THR A 779 -14.69 -6.14 -19.13
C THR A 779 -14.04 -6.18 -20.52
N ASP A 780 -13.11 -7.12 -20.73
CA ASP A 780 -12.28 -7.25 -21.94
C ASP A 780 -12.45 -8.59 -22.69
N LYS A 781 -13.51 -9.35 -22.38
CA LYS A 781 -13.86 -10.55 -23.17
C LYS A 781 -14.40 -10.17 -24.55
N ALA A 782 -13.83 -10.84 -25.57
CA ALA A 782 -14.17 -10.69 -26.99
C ALA A 782 -15.40 -11.52 -27.41
#